data_AF-A0A023BPN3-F1
#
_entry.id   AF-A0A023BPN3-F1
#
_cell.length_a   1.000
_cell.length_b   1.000
_cell.length_c   1.000
_cell.angle_alpha   90.00
_cell.angle_beta   90.00
_cell.angle_gamma   90.00
#
_symmetry.space_group_name_H-M   'P 1'
#
loop_
_entity.id
_entity.type
_entity.pdbx_description
1 polymer ?
#
loop_
_entity_poly.entity_id
_entity_poly.type
_entity_poly.pdbx_seq_one_letter_code
_entity_poly.pdbx_strand_id
1 'polypeptide(L)'
;MSKRNHNIFFNTHTVSGIVISVALYIIFFAGAFALFKEEIAIWEEGKSISHVERSDIDYDKIFKTLDDQYELTGRDLQLNFGEDRDHIYVFMGASKDSLASEKGKQPNYFYVDINSVDTKTYPEQYSLGEFLYRLHFFAQLPSIGIYLAGFVALFFLFAIVTGVIVHWKKIIPNFYTFNPKAALKRVWVDAHTALGVIGLPFQFIFAVTGAYFCLSILVLLPANTLYNNDQTKLMEDLRPERKTYEWIARAEKEIPSFNAFSKNTTSDRSDFHLTRGFVKNYGGTNMKFGVIGEYKDNKRFIGTGRTVLDVFSGEIEEQKNPDKTVYKEDVQRVISRLHFGDYGGIPMKIIYFVLAMITCFVIITGVLIWIEARNKKGMTISQRLYTAKVGHIYLAICLSMLPVTALAFLFVKFSNGYFEDKQTAIYYFYFIVWLIVIFFFRFKRDNYATNKYSLLLGAIFGFLIPISNGIISGNWIWNTFTQHQFEIVLVDVLWIIIASISLVFYFKIQPQVKAQSSFNKNQIDYKNISALKAEAKQNSSNDIEATKLEVKDDNHNSIPMRTKIITLWIFIILGFIFHHIYGLANVFFKESVFIEGSTGETPFWAHQWRILMEGLAFLFAVMTVQVSKKWFRWVSFIWGIIVALFNVYHVIEAMMHEATNYSEIFILLLMAVASIFLVINLNKWKNIQVA
;
A
#
# COMPACT_ATOMS: atom_id res chain seq x y z
N MET A 1 -8.90 -9.27 34.15
CA MET A 1 -9.50 -8.15 33.41
C MET A 1 -10.98 -8.14 33.71
N SER A 2 -11.57 -6.98 34.01
CA SER A 2 -13.02 -6.88 34.23
C SER A 2 -13.79 -7.22 32.95
N LYS A 3 -15.04 -7.69 33.08
CA LYS A 3 -15.91 -8.02 31.94
C LYS A 3 -16.12 -6.80 31.02
N ARG A 4 -16.21 -5.60 31.60
CA ARG A 4 -16.31 -4.33 30.87
C ARG A 4 -15.08 -4.09 30.00
N ASN A 5 -13.87 -4.18 30.56
CA ASN A 5 -12.64 -3.92 29.81
C ASN A 5 -12.44 -4.96 28.71
N HIS A 6 -12.73 -6.24 28.98
CA HIS A 6 -12.69 -7.28 27.96
C HIS A 6 -13.62 -6.98 26.77
N ASN A 7 -14.86 -6.57 27.04
CA ASN A 7 -15.81 -6.22 25.99
C ASN A 7 -15.37 -5.00 25.19
N ILE A 8 -14.76 -4.00 25.83
CA ILE A 8 -14.20 -2.82 25.14
C ILE A 8 -13.13 -3.29 24.16
N PHE A 9 -12.08 -3.97 24.62
CA PHE A 9 -11.00 -4.43 23.76
C PHE A 9 -11.46 -5.39 22.65
N PHE A 10 -12.41 -6.28 22.96
CA PHE A 10 -12.98 -7.20 21.98
C PHE A 10 -13.76 -6.47 20.87
N ASN A 11 -14.61 -5.51 21.24
CA ASN A 11 -15.34 -4.69 20.27
C ASN A 11 -14.40 -3.84 19.45
N THR A 12 -13.40 -3.25 20.11
CA THR A 12 -12.36 -2.45 19.48
C THR A 12 -11.59 -3.25 18.44
N HIS A 13 -11.07 -4.44 18.79
CA HIS A 13 -10.41 -5.36 17.86
C HIS A 13 -11.31 -5.74 16.68
N THR A 14 -12.58 -6.04 16.96
CA THR A 14 -13.55 -6.41 15.93
C THR A 14 -13.79 -5.25 14.96
N VAL A 15 -14.01 -4.04 15.45
CA VAL A 15 -14.30 -2.87 14.61
C VAL A 15 -13.07 -2.47 13.81
N SER A 16 -11.90 -2.37 14.44
CA SER A 16 -10.66 -2.00 13.74
C SER A 16 -10.33 -3.02 12.65
N GLY A 17 -10.44 -4.31 12.94
CA GLY A 17 -10.17 -5.38 11.97
C GLY A 17 -11.14 -5.37 10.78
N ILE A 18 -12.45 -5.23 11.02
CA ILE A 18 -13.44 -5.25 9.93
C ILE A 18 -13.37 -4.01 9.04
N VAL A 19 -13.05 -2.84 9.61
CA VAL A 19 -12.96 -1.58 8.84
C VAL A 19 -11.79 -1.62 7.84
N ILE A 20 -10.64 -2.16 8.25
CA ILE A 20 -9.43 -2.16 7.42
C ILE A 20 -9.26 -3.43 6.59
N SER A 21 -10.07 -4.47 6.80
CA SER A 21 -9.82 -5.82 6.29
C SER A 21 -9.57 -5.91 4.79
N VAL A 22 -10.34 -5.18 3.96
CA VAL A 22 -10.19 -5.22 2.51
C VAL A 22 -8.83 -4.65 2.11
N ALA A 23 -8.52 -3.45 2.60
CA ALA A 23 -7.25 -2.80 2.31
C ALA A 23 -6.08 -3.64 2.84
N LEU A 24 -6.18 -4.10 4.09
CA LEU A 24 -5.17 -4.93 4.72
C LEU A 24 -4.93 -6.25 3.96
N TYR A 25 -5.98 -6.88 3.44
CA TYR A 25 -5.85 -8.07 2.60
C TYR A 25 -5.10 -7.76 1.30
N ILE A 26 -5.44 -6.67 0.62
CA ILE A 26 -4.75 -6.26 -0.63
C ILE A 26 -3.26 -6.00 -0.33
N ILE A 27 -2.95 -5.29 0.75
CA ILE A 27 -1.57 -5.03 1.20
C ILE A 27 -0.84 -6.37 1.38
N PHE A 28 -1.34 -7.29 2.22
CA PHE A 28 -0.62 -8.55 2.47
C PHE A 28 -0.56 -9.47 1.25
N PHE A 29 -1.61 -9.53 0.45
CA PHE A 29 -1.64 -10.36 -0.76
C PHE A 29 -0.65 -9.84 -1.80
N ALA A 30 -0.70 -8.55 -2.13
CA ALA A 30 0.23 -7.96 -3.09
C ALA A 30 1.67 -7.96 -2.55
N GLY A 31 1.84 -7.72 -1.25
CA GLY A 31 3.13 -7.78 -0.56
C GLY A 31 3.78 -9.18 -0.59
N ALA A 32 2.98 -10.24 -0.51
CA ALA A 32 3.48 -11.61 -0.62
C ALA A 32 4.18 -11.83 -1.97
N PHE A 33 3.58 -11.38 -3.08
CA PHE A 33 4.21 -11.48 -4.40
C PHE A 33 5.33 -10.45 -4.60
N ALA A 34 5.26 -9.29 -3.93
CA ALA A 34 6.31 -8.27 -4.00
C ALA A 34 7.66 -8.74 -3.45
N LEU A 35 7.69 -9.77 -2.59
CA LEU A 35 8.93 -10.43 -2.15
C LEU A 35 9.73 -11.03 -3.32
N PHE A 36 9.04 -11.35 -4.41
CA PHE A 36 9.60 -11.92 -5.64
C PHE A 36 9.56 -10.92 -6.79
N LYS A 37 9.51 -9.61 -6.50
CA LYS A 37 9.38 -8.54 -7.50
C LYS A 37 10.39 -8.69 -8.64
N GLU A 38 11.65 -8.94 -8.27
CA GLU A 38 12.77 -9.04 -9.20
C GLU A 38 12.66 -10.31 -10.05
N GLU A 39 12.38 -11.45 -9.40
CA GLU A 39 12.22 -12.75 -10.05
C GLU A 39 11.01 -12.78 -10.99
N ILE A 40 9.92 -12.11 -10.63
CA ILE A 40 8.74 -11.95 -11.50
C ILE A 40 9.09 -11.12 -12.73
N ALA A 41 9.90 -10.05 -12.57
CA ALA A 41 10.32 -9.24 -13.72
C ALA A 41 11.21 -10.03 -14.68
N ILE A 42 12.17 -10.80 -14.16
CA ILE A 42 13.05 -11.67 -14.96
C ILE A 42 12.23 -12.76 -15.66
N TRP A 43 11.29 -13.39 -14.95
CA TRP A 43 10.38 -14.39 -15.52
C TRP A 43 9.51 -13.82 -16.64
N GLU A 44 9.00 -12.59 -16.46
CA GLU A 44 8.19 -11.88 -17.46
C GLU A 44 9.00 -11.59 -18.73
N GLU A 45 10.20 -11.04 -18.57
CA GLU A 45 11.11 -10.74 -19.69
C GLU A 45 11.48 -12.01 -20.47
N GLY A 46 11.64 -13.14 -19.77
CA GLY A 46 11.88 -14.44 -20.37
C GLY A 46 13.27 -14.60 -21.00
N LYS A 47 14.20 -13.69 -20.69
CA LYS A 47 15.60 -13.76 -21.10
C LYS A 47 16.45 -14.29 -19.94
N SER A 48 17.53 -14.99 -20.27
CA SER A 48 18.56 -15.32 -19.30
C SER A 48 19.27 -14.06 -18.85
N ILE A 49 19.52 -13.93 -17.55
CA ILE A 49 20.32 -12.85 -16.98
C ILE A 49 21.80 -13.23 -17.00
N SER A 50 22.66 -12.22 -17.08
CA SER A 50 24.11 -12.37 -17.20
C SER A 50 24.84 -12.62 -15.87
N HIS A 51 24.17 -12.37 -14.73
CA HIS A 51 24.73 -12.49 -13.37
C HIS A 51 26.07 -11.74 -13.19
N VAL A 52 26.22 -10.58 -13.85
CA VAL A 52 27.41 -9.73 -13.74
C VAL A 52 27.50 -9.10 -12.35
N GLU A 53 28.63 -9.33 -11.67
CA GLU A 53 28.95 -8.69 -10.39
C GLU A 53 28.97 -7.16 -10.54
N ARG A 54 28.39 -6.44 -9.58
CA ARG A 54 28.19 -4.99 -9.72
C ARG A 54 29.49 -4.21 -9.83
N SER A 55 30.58 -4.71 -9.25
CA SER A 55 31.92 -4.11 -9.41
C SER A 55 32.54 -4.29 -10.79
N ASP A 56 32.04 -5.22 -11.61
CA ASP A 56 32.57 -5.52 -12.94
C ASP A 56 31.72 -4.92 -14.08
N ILE A 57 30.67 -4.15 -13.76
CA ILE A 57 29.91 -3.35 -14.74
C ILE A 57 30.82 -2.25 -15.31
N ASP A 58 30.75 -2.03 -16.62
CA ASP A 58 31.45 -0.93 -17.30
C ASP A 58 30.65 0.38 -17.19
N TYR A 59 30.72 1.03 -16.02
CA TYR A 59 30.09 2.31 -15.74
C TYR A 59 30.65 3.46 -16.57
N ASP A 60 31.94 3.44 -16.89
CA ASP A 60 32.56 4.49 -17.71
C ASP A 60 31.95 4.51 -19.12
N LYS A 61 31.69 3.32 -19.72
CA LYS A 61 30.95 3.21 -20.98
C LYS A 61 29.52 3.75 -20.85
N ILE A 62 28.83 3.44 -19.75
CA ILE A 62 27.49 3.96 -19.49
C ILE A 62 27.53 5.49 -19.39
N PHE A 63 28.41 6.05 -18.58
CA PHE A 63 28.54 7.50 -18.40
C PHE A 63 28.87 8.22 -19.70
N LYS A 64 29.76 7.66 -20.52
CA LYS A 64 30.06 8.23 -21.84
C LYS A 64 28.81 8.32 -22.72
N THR A 65 28.07 7.21 -22.86
CA THR A 65 26.82 7.20 -23.65
C THR A 65 25.79 8.18 -23.09
N LEU A 66 25.66 8.25 -21.76
CA LEU A 66 24.73 9.18 -21.12
C LEU A 66 25.16 10.64 -21.25
N ASP A 67 26.46 10.95 -21.29
CA ASP A 67 26.96 12.31 -21.53
C ASP A 67 26.63 12.77 -22.95
N ASP A 68 26.87 11.91 -23.94
CA ASP A 68 26.51 12.16 -25.33
C ASP A 68 24.99 12.41 -25.50
N GLN A 69 24.16 11.68 -24.74
CA GLN A 69 22.71 11.75 -24.85
C GLN A 69 22.03 12.79 -23.96
N TYR A 70 22.57 13.12 -22.79
CA TYR A 70 21.85 13.89 -21.76
C TYR A 70 22.62 15.08 -21.16
N GLU A 71 23.87 15.32 -21.60
CA GLU A 71 24.74 16.39 -21.10
C GLU A 71 24.92 16.26 -19.58
N LEU A 72 25.84 15.40 -19.14
CA LEU A 72 26.00 15.08 -17.71
C LEU A 72 26.69 16.20 -16.93
N THR A 73 27.43 17.09 -17.60
CA THR A 73 28.16 18.18 -16.93
C THR A 73 27.24 18.98 -15.98
N GLY A 74 27.66 19.13 -14.72
CA GLY A 74 26.90 19.82 -13.68
C GLY A 74 25.79 19.02 -13.02
N ARG A 75 25.54 17.76 -13.43
CA ARG A 75 24.48 16.92 -12.86
C ARG A 75 24.98 16.06 -11.69
N ASP A 76 24.02 15.71 -10.84
CA ASP A 76 24.18 14.62 -9.87
C ASP A 76 23.50 13.36 -10.43
N LEU A 77 24.21 12.22 -10.38
CA LEU A 77 23.73 10.91 -10.78
C LEU A 77 23.56 10.02 -9.55
N GLN A 78 22.46 9.28 -9.51
CA GLN A 78 22.24 8.17 -8.59
C GLN A 78 21.96 6.92 -9.40
N LEU A 79 22.78 5.90 -9.18
CA LEU A 79 22.68 4.58 -9.78
C LEU A 79 22.17 3.61 -8.70
N ASN A 80 21.03 2.98 -8.93
CA ASN A 80 20.58 1.84 -8.13
C ASN A 80 20.85 0.57 -8.94
N PHE A 81 21.80 -0.24 -8.49
CA PHE A 81 22.33 -1.34 -9.29
C PHE A 81 21.36 -2.53 -9.38
N GLY A 82 20.51 -2.72 -8.37
CA GLY A 82 19.74 -3.97 -8.24
C GLY A 82 20.66 -5.17 -7.93
N GLU A 83 20.09 -6.26 -7.44
CA GLU A 83 20.88 -7.45 -7.10
C GLU A 83 21.08 -8.35 -8.32
N ASP A 84 20.00 -8.73 -9.03
CA ASP A 84 20.07 -9.81 -10.04
C ASP A 84 19.60 -9.41 -11.45
N ARG A 85 19.52 -8.12 -11.78
CA ARG A 85 19.13 -7.67 -13.13
C ARG A 85 20.30 -7.28 -14.02
N ASP A 86 20.07 -7.40 -15.33
CA ASP A 86 20.91 -6.80 -16.37
C ASP A 86 20.56 -5.32 -16.63
N HIS A 87 19.69 -4.73 -15.81
CA HIS A 87 19.30 -3.33 -15.89
C HIS A 87 19.54 -2.61 -14.56
N ILE A 88 20.15 -1.43 -14.60
CA ILE A 88 20.28 -0.53 -13.46
C ILE A 88 19.32 0.65 -13.60
N TYR A 89 18.82 1.16 -12.48
CA TYR A 89 18.01 2.39 -12.49
C TYR A 89 18.89 3.61 -12.26
N VAL A 90 18.79 4.58 -13.17
CA VAL A 90 19.57 5.82 -13.13
C VAL A 90 18.62 6.98 -12.90
N PHE A 91 18.89 7.76 -11.86
CA PHE A 91 18.29 9.08 -11.65
C PHE A 91 19.35 10.15 -11.91
N MET A 92 19.01 11.14 -12.72
CA MET A 92 19.86 12.28 -13.06
C MET A 92 19.16 13.57 -12.64
N GLY A 93 19.81 14.31 -11.76
CA GLY A 93 19.37 15.64 -11.37
C GLY A 93 19.47 16.63 -12.54
N ALA A 94 18.78 17.77 -12.41
CA ALA A 94 19.02 18.92 -13.26
C ALA A 94 20.49 19.36 -13.17
N SER A 95 21.06 19.80 -14.28
CA SER A 95 22.39 20.39 -14.26
C SER A 95 22.38 21.67 -13.44
N LYS A 96 23.39 21.81 -12.58
CA LYS A 96 23.67 23.00 -11.78
C LYS A 96 24.57 23.99 -12.51
N ASP A 97 25.08 23.63 -13.69
CA ASP A 97 25.88 24.54 -14.50
C ASP A 97 24.98 25.59 -15.15
N SER A 98 25.28 26.86 -14.91
CA SER A 98 24.59 28.00 -15.53
C SER A 98 24.66 27.99 -17.07
N LEU A 99 25.66 27.31 -17.65
CA LEU A 99 25.86 27.19 -19.09
C LEU A 99 25.11 26.00 -19.71
N ALA A 100 24.43 25.19 -18.90
CA ALA A 100 23.73 24.01 -19.38
C ALA A 100 22.60 24.37 -20.35
N SER A 101 22.42 23.52 -21.36
CA SER A 101 21.28 23.66 -22.29
C SER A 101 19.94 23.48 -21.56
N GLU A 102 18.82 23.84 -22.21
CA GLU A 102 17.49 23.57 -21.66
C GLU A 102 17.25 22.08 -21.40
N LYS A 103 17.87 21.21 -22.19
CA LYS A 103 17.89 19.75 -21.97
C LYS A 103 18.72 19.40 -20.71
N GLY A 104 19.85 20.07 -20.52
CA GLY A 104 20.70 20.03 -19.33
C GLY A 104 19.96 20.35 -18.02
N LYS A 105 18.99 21.26 -18.07
CA LYS A 105 18.24 21.71 -16.88
C LYS A 105 17.09 20.79 -16.46
N GLN A 106 16.71 19.81 -17.28
CA GLN A 106 15.63 18.87 -16.95
C GLN A 106 16.18 17.64 -16.21
N PRO A 107 15.61 17.23 -15.07
CA PRO A 107 15.95 15.96 -14.45
C PRO A 107 15.44 14.80 -15.32
N ASN A 108 16.12 13.66 -15.26
CA ASN A 108 15.76 12.47 -16.04
C ASN A 108 15.86 11.21 -15.17
N TYR A 109 15.04 10.21 -15.47
CA TYR A 109 15.13 8.90 -14.84
C TYR A 109 14.72 7.80 -15.80
N PHE A 110 15.50 6.72 -15.82
CA PHE A 110 15.30 5.59 -16.71
C PHE A 110 16.09 4.37 -16.24
N TYR A 111 15.85 3.24 -16.88
CA TYR A 111 16.66 2.05 -16.73
C TYR A 111 17.71 1.99 -17.85
N VAL A 112 18.90 1.47 -17.54
CA VAL A 112 20.00 1.25 -18.49
C VAL A 112 20.36 -0.23 -18.47
N ASP A 113 20.40 -0.86 -19.64
CA ASP A 113 20.97 -2.21 -19.79
C ASP A 113 22.50 -2.18 -19.62
N ILE A 114 23.03 -3.01 -18.73
CA ILE A 114 24.46 -3.01 -18.40
C ILE A 114 25.34 -3.55 -19.53
N ASN A 115 24.76 -4.31 -20.46
CA ASN A 115 25.46 -4.94 -21.57
C ASN A 115 25.33 -4.09 -22.84
N SER A 116 24.10 -3.75 -23.25
CA SER A 116 23.83 -2.99 -24.48
C SER A 116 23.94 -1.47 -24.30
N VAL A 117 23.76 -0.96 -23.08
CA VAL A 117 23.67 0.47 -22.74
C VAL A 117 22.39 1.15 -23.28
N ASP A 118 21.42 0.36 -23.74
CA ASP A 118 20.12 0.90 -24.15
C ASP A 118 19.34 1.43 -22.94
N THR A 119 18.69 2.58 -23.12
CA THR A 119 17.86 3.20 -22.09
C THR A 119 16.38 2.91 -22.31
N LYS A 120 15.64 2.63 -21.23
CA LYS A 120 14.18 2.52 -21.26
C LYS A 120 13.54 3.37 -20.19
N THR A 121 12.42 4.01 -20.53
CA THR A 121 11.66 4.78 -19.54
C THR A 121 11.06 3.88 -18.47
N TYR A 122 10.65 4.48 -17.37
CA TYR A 122 10.03 3.73 -16.27
C TYR A 122 8.75 2.96 -16.68
N PRO A 123 7.82 3.54 -17.48
CA PRO A 123 6.66 2.80 -18.00
C PRO A 123 7.01 1.66 -18.96
N GLU A 124 8.06 1.81 -19.77
CA GLU A 124 8.52 0.79 -20.72
C GLU A 124 9.14 -0.44 -20.05
N GLN A 125 9.88 -0.21 -18.95
CA GLN A 125 10.52 -1.27 -18.17
C GLN A 125 9.64 -1.76 -17.01
N TYR A 126 8.40 -1.28 -16.93
CA TYR A 126 7.46 -1.67 -15.88
C TYR A 126 7.08 -3.15 -15.99
N SER A 127 7.04 -3.85 -14.86
CA SER A 127 6.73 -5.28 -14.79
C SER A 127 5.55 -5.58 -13.87
N LEU A 128 5.01 -6.80 -13.95
CA LEU A 128 3.98 -7.28 -13.02
C LEU A 128 4.50 -7.32 -11.57
N GLY A 129 5.79 -7.60 -11.37
CA GLY A 129 6.43 -7.53 -10.06
C GLY A 129 6.37 -6.12 -9.47
N GLU A 130 6.69 -5.10 -10.29
CA GLU A 130 6.58 -3.69 -9.90
C GLU A 130 5.13 -3.29 -9.65
N PHE A 131 4.17 -3.78 -10.44
CA PHE A 131 2.73 -3.57 -10.22
C PHE A 131 2.28 -4.07 -8.84
N LEU A 132 2.61 -5.31 -8.48
CA LEU A 132 2.22 -5.92 -7.21
C LEU A 132 2.92 -5.25 -6.03
N TYR A 133 4.20 -4.91 -6.18
CA TYR A 133 4.93 -4.08 -5.22
C TYR A 133 4.23 -2.73 -5.00
N ARG A 134 3.76 -2.06 -6.06
CA ARG A 134 3.06 -0.77 -5.94
C ARG A 134 1.65 -0.88 -5.41
N LEU A 135 0.95 -1.98 -5.73
CA LEU A 135 -0.37 -2.27 -5.20
C LEU A 135 -0.34 -2.50 -3.69
N HIS A 136 0.76 -3.05 -3.16
CA HIS A 136 0.99 -3.25 -1.72
C HIS A 136 0.85 -1.96 -0.89
N PHE A 137 1.10 -0.78 -1.48
CA PHE A 137 0.90 0.51 -0.81
C PHE A 137 -0.02 1.46 -1.61
N PHE A 138 -0.89 0.88 -2.44
CA PHE A 138 -1.89 1.60 -3.23
C PHE A 138 -1.34 2.73 -4.10
N ALA A 139 -0.14 2.61 -4.67
CA ALA A 139 0.47 3.67 -5.48
C ALA A 139 -0.39 4.11 -6.68
N GLN A 140 -1.33 3.26 -7.11
CA GLN A 140 -2.31 3.54 -8.15
C GLN A 140 -3.37 4.58 -7.74
N LEU A 141 -3.41 4.96 -6.46
CA LEU A 141 -4.13 6.12 -5.94
C LEU A 141 -3.12 7.25 -5.69
N PRO A 142 -2.93 8.19 -6.65
CA PRO A 142 -1.90 9.21 -6.57
C PRO A 142 -1.99 9.99 -5.25
N SER A 143 -0.83 10.26 -4.63
CA SER A 143 -0.66 11.04 -3.39
C SER A 143 -1.27 10.44 -2.11
N ILE A 144 -2.45 9.83 -2.17
CA ILE A 144 -3.19 9.33 -1.00
C ILE A 144 -2.89 7.86 -0.70
N GLY A 145 -2.56 7.05 -1.71
CA GLY A 145 -2.40 5.60 -1.55
C GLY A 145 -1.39 5.20 -0.48
N ILE A 146 -0.22 5.86 -0.48
CA ILE A 146 0.83 5.60 0.51
C ILE A 146 0.35 5.95 1.93
N TYR A 147 -0.29 7.10 2.13
CA TYR A 147 -0.83 7.47 3.45
C TYR A 147 -1.97 6.55 3.87
N LEU A 148 -2.82 6.12 2.95
CA LEU A 148 -3.87 5.12 3.21
C LEU A 148 -3.25 3.82 3.72
N ALA A 149 -2.20 3.31 3.06
CA ALA A 149 -1.47 2.13 3.51
C ALA A 149 -0.87 2.34 4.92
N GLY A 150 -0.32 3.53 5.19
CA GLY A 150 0.21 3.90 6.50
C GLY A 150 -0.84 3.91 7.61
N PHE A 151 -2.02 4.49 7.36
CA PHE A 151 -3.14 4.45 8.31
C PHE A 151 -3.66 3.03 8.51
N VAL A 152 -3.77 2.23 7.44
CA VAL A 152 -4.15 0.82 7.54
C VAL A 152 -3.15 0.05 8.41
N ALA A 153 -1.84 0.28 8.25
CA ALA A 153 -0.80 -0.32 9.09
C ALA A 153 -0.92 0.12 10.56
N LEU A 154 -1.22 1.39 10.83
CA LEU A 154 -1.44 1.90 12.18
C LEU A 154 -2.68 1.27 12.87
N PHE A 155 -3.81 1.17 12.15
CA PHE A 155 -4.99 0.49 12.67
C PHE A 155 -4.80 -1.02 12.78
N PHE A 156 -3.94 -1.60 11.94
CA PHE A 156 -3.53 -3.00 12.07
C PHE A 156 -2.71 -3.22 13.33
N LEU A 157 -1.78 -2.33 13.68
CA LEU A 157 -1.06 -2.36 14.95
C LEU A 157 -2.05 -2.33 16.14
N PHE A 158 -3.05 -1.47 16.07
CA PHE A 158 -4.10 -1.40 17.09
C PHE A 158 -4.95 -2.69 17.16
N ALA A 159 -5.29 -3.28 16.02
CA ALA A 159 -5.97 -4.57 15.96
C ALA A 159 -5.13 -5.70 16.60
N ILE A 160 -3.82 -5.72 16.35
CA ILE A 160 -2.88 -6.67 16.96
C ILE A 160 -2.84 -6.49 18.48
N VAL A 161 -2.57 -5.27 18.95
CA VAL A 161 -2.45 -4.97 20.40
C VAL A 161 -3.74 -5.33 21.13
N THR A 162 -4.89 -4.90 20.60
CA THR A 162 -6.20 -5.22 21.20
C THR A 162 -6.50 -6.72 21.16
N GLY A 163 -6.14 -7.43 20.08
CA GLY A 163 -6.27 -8.88 19.96
C GLY A 163 -5.44 -9.64 20.99
N VAL A 164 -4.17 -9.26 21.14
CA VAL A 164 -3.25 -9.82 22.16
C VAL A 164 -3.81 -9.60 23.56
N ILE A 165 -4.29 -8.40 23.88
CA ILE A 165 -4.88 -8.08 25.19
C ILE A 165 -6.12 -8.95 25.47
N VAL A 166 -7.01 -9.12 24.48
CA VAL A 166 -8.23 -9.95 24.60
C VAL A 166 -7.88 -11.42 24.86
N HIS A 167 -6.85 -11.92 24.19
CA HIS A 167 -6.46 -13.32 24.23
C HIS A 167 -5.33 -13.63 25.22
N TRP A 168 -4.76 -12.64 25.93
CA TRP A 168 -3.55 -12.76 26.75
C TRP A 168 -3.48 -14.03 27.62
N LYS A 169 -4.53 -14.31 28.40
CA LYS A 169 -4.61 -15.48 29.29
C LYS A 169 -4.92 -16.80 28.56
N LYS A 170 -5.34 -16.72 27.31
CA LYS A 170 -5.79 -17.82 26.46
C LYS A 170 -4.81 -18.16 25.35
N ILE A 171 -3.76 -17.35 25.11
CA ILE A 171 -2.76 -17.61 24.06
C ILE A 171 -2.13 -18.99 24.24
N ILE A 172 -1.60 -19.30 25.42
CA ILE A 172 -0.95 -20.61 25.68
C ILE A 172 -1.98 -21.76 25.74
N PRO A 173 -3.07 -21.67 26.54
CA PRO A 173 -4.03 -22.77 26.61
C PRO A 173 -4.71 -23.07 25.26
N ASN A 174 -5.05 -22.04 24.47
CA ASN A 174 -5.76 -22.23 23.21
C ASN A 174 -4.83 -22.59 22.03
N PHE A 175 -3.51 -22.42 22.17
CA PHE A 175 -2.56 -22.83 21.14
C PHE A 175 -2.66 -24.33 20.83
N TYR A 176 -2.92 -25.13 21.87
CA TYR A 176 -3.03 -26.60 21.75
C TYR A 176 -4.45 -27.11 21.49
N THR A 177 -5.46 -26.25 21.42
CA THR A 177 -6.87 -26.68 21.37
C THR A 177 -7.47 -26.74 19.97
N PHE A 178 -6.66 -26.81 18.91
CA PHE A 178 -7.21 -26.94 17.55
C PHE A 178 -7.94 -28.28 17.40
N ASN A 179 -9.28 -28.22 17.26
CA ASN A 179 -10.12 -29.39 17.05
C ASN A 179 -10.80 -29.34 15.68
N PRO A 180 -10.27 -30.02 14.64
CA PRO A 180 -10.83 -29.99 13.29
C PRO A 180 -12.19 -30.69 13.17
N LYS A 181 -12.63 -31.43 14.20
CA LYS A 181 -13.94 -32.12 14.24
C LYS A 181 -15.04 -31.29 14.91
N ALA A 182 -14.74 -30.07 15.37
CA ALA A 182 -15.72 -29.19 16.01
C ALA A 182 -16.66 -28.51 14.99
N ALA A 183 -17.69 -27.81 15.49
CA ALA A 183 -18.56 -27.00 14.64
C ALA A 183 -17.76 -25.94 13.86
N LEU A 184 -18.09 -25.72 12.58
CA LEU A 184 -17.34 -24.88 11.64
C LEU A 184 -16.92 -23.51 12.20
N LYS A 185 -17.84 -22.81 12.90
CA LYS A 185 -17.52 -21.55 13.56
C LYS A 185 -16.39 -21.67 14.59
N ARG A 186 -16.39 -22.74 15.39
CA ARG A 186 -15.35 -23.00 16.40
C ARG A 186 -14.02 -23.30 15.72
N VAL A 187 -14.02 -24.12 14.65
CA VAL A 187 -12.82 -24.37 13.84
C VAL A 187 -12.21 -23.07 13.31
N TRP A 188 -13.04 -22.15 12.77
CA TRP A 188 -12.54 -20.85 12.29
C TRP A 188 -11.98 -19.97 13.41
N VAL A 189 -12.64 -19.93 14.57
CA VAL A 189 -12.15 -19.17 15.74
C VAL A 189 -10.82 -19.74 16.24
N ASP A 190 -10.72 -21.06 16.33
CA ASP A 190 -9.51 -21.76 16.78
C ASP A 190 -8.38 -21.52 15.77
N ALA A 191 -8.65 -21.63 14.46
CA ALA A 191 -7.67 -21.36 13.41
C ALA A 191 -7.23 -19.88 13.38
N HIS A 192 -8.16 -18.93 13.47
CA HIS A 192 -7.87 -17.50 13.52
C HIS A 192 -6.96 -17.14 14.70
N THR A 193 -7.24 -17.72 15.88
CA THR A 193 -6.45 -17.49 17.08
C THR A 193 -5.07 -18.15 16.97
N ALA A 194 -5.01 -19.41 16.57
CA ALA A 194 -3.74 -20.14 16.49
C ALA A 194 -2.80 -19.53 15.45
N LEU A 195 -3.30 -19.29 14.23
CA LEU A 195 -2.50 -18.69 13.16
C LEU A 195 -2.18 -17.21 13.42
N GLY A 196 -3.06 -16.49 14.10
CA GLY A 196 -2.78 -15.14 14.59
C GLY A 196 -1.62 -15.12 15.60
N VAL A 197 -1.55 -16.11 16.51
CA VAL A 197 -0.43 -16.24 17.45
C VAL A 197 0.86 -16.66 16.75
N ILE A 198 0.82 -17.64 15.84
CA ILE A 198 2.00 -18.09 15.07
C ILE A 198 2.56 -16.92 14.24
N GLY A 199 1.69 -16.15 13.58
CA GLY A 199 2.08 -15.01 12.75
C GLY A 199 2.36 -13.73 13.53
N LEU A 200 2.15 -13.69 14.85
CA LEU A 200 2.17 -12.45 15.64
C LEU A 200 3.47 -11.65 15.52
N PRO A 201 4.68 -12.24 15.63
CA PRO A 201 5.92 -11.47 15.51
C PRO A 201 6.05 -10.78 14.14
N PHE A 202 5.75 -11.52 13.08
CA PHE A 202 5.76 -11.01 11.70
C PHE A 202 4.72 -9.91 11.50
N GLN A 203 3.48 -10.14 11.93
CA GLN A 203 2.39 -9.16 11.82
C GLN A 203 2.71 -7.87 12.57
N PHE A 204 3.30 -7.98 13.77
CA PHE A 204 3.71 -6.82 14.56
C PHE A 204 4.81 -6.02 13.86
N ILE A 205 5.86 -6.69 13.37
CA ILE A 205 6.94 -6.05 12.60
C ILE A 205 6.35 -5.28 11.41
N PHE A 206 5.53 -5.92 10.58
CA PHE A 206 4.95 -5.29 9.39
C PHE A 206 3.99 -4.14 9.71
N ALA A 207 3.24 -4.23 10.81
CA ALA A 207 2.38 -3.13 11.25
C ALA A 207 3.20 -1.90 11.64
N VAL A 208 4.31 -2.09 12.35
CA VAL A 208 5.21 -1.00 12.78
C VAL A 208 5.99 -0.44 11.60
N THR A 209 6.68 -1.29 10.83
CA THR A 209 7.52 -0.85 9.72
C THR A 209 6.68 -0.28 8.57
N GLY A 210 5.52 -0.87 8.29
CA GLY A 210 4.58 -0.34 7.30
C GLY A 210 4.06 1.05 7.67
N ALA A 211 3.72 1.28 8.95
CA ALA A 211 3.36 2.62 9.41
C ALA A 211 4.56 3.59 9.28
N TYR A 212 5.76 3.15 9.65
CA TYR A 212 6.99 3.96 9.55
C TYR A 212 7.30 4.41 8.10
N PHE A 213 7.25 3.49 7.13
CA PHE A 213 7.56 3.83 5.73
C PHE A 213 6.48 4.68 5.05
N CYS A 214 5.23 4.48 5.42
CA CYS A 214 4.10 5.12 4.75
C CYS A 214 3.63 6.43 5.41
N LEU A 215 4.04 6.70 6.65
CA LEU A 215 3.69 7.92 7.38
C LEU A 215 4.95 8.74 7.68
N SER A 216 5.27 9.70 6.81
CA SER A 216 6.45 10.58 6.93
C SER A 216 6.58 11.27 8.29
N ILE A 217 5.47 11.60 8.94
CA ILE A 217 5.43 12.19 10.29
C ILE A 217 6.17 11.33 11.33
N LEU A 218 6.15 10.01 11.19
CA LEU A 218 6.83 9.10 12.13
C LEU A 218 8.35 9.15 11.96
N VAL A 219 8.83 9.35 10.72
CA VAL A 219 10.26 9.54 10.41
C VAL A 219 10.75 10.90 10.89
N LEU A 220 9.91 11.94 10.78
CA LEU A 220 10.25 13.33 11.12
C LEU A 220 10.10 13.68 12.60
N LEU A 221 9.46 12.83 13.41
CA LEU A 221 9.25 13.06 14.85
C LEU A 221 10.55 13.41 15.61
N PRO A 222 11.71 12.76 15.35
CA PRO A 222 12.97 13.12 15.99
C PRO A 222 13.49 14.52 15.60
N ALA A 223 13.12 15.08 14.45
CA ALA A 223 13.59 16.40 14.04
C ALA A 223 13.14 17.49 15.03
N ASN A 224 11.89 17.38 15.49
CA ASN A 224 11.29 18.33 16.43
C ASN A 224 11.96 18.30 17.82
N THR A 225 12.35 17.10 18.28
CA THR A 225 12.84 16.90 19.66
C THR A 225 14.35 16.83 19.79
N LEU A 226 15.07 16.37 18.76
CA LEU A 226 16.51 16.10 18.80
C LEU A 226 17.34 17.00 17.85
N TYR A 227 16.71 17.64 16.85
CA TYR A 227 17.40 18.44 15.84
C TYR A 227 16.92 19.90 15.78
N ASN A 228 16.28 20.41 16.84
CA ASN A 228 15.79 21.80 16.88
C ASN A 228 14.92 22.19 15.66
N ASN A 229 14.08 21.26 15.18
CA ASN A 229 13.27 21.36 13.95
C ASN A 229 14.05 21.35 12.62
N ASP A 230 15.34 21.06 12.61
CA ASP A 230 16.14 20.89 11.39
C ASP A 230 15.92 19.51 10.77
N GLN A 231 14.96 19.43 9.84
CA GLN A 231 14.64 18.20 9.11
C GLN A 231 15.74 17.81 8.12
N THR A 232 16.46 18.78 7.55
CA THR A 232 17.54 18.55 6.60
C THR A 232 18.67 17.79 7.28
N LYS A 233 19.11 18.28 8.44
CA LYS A 233 20.16 17.62 9.23
C LYS A 233 19.77 16.23 9.71
N LEU A 234 18.51 16.02 10.10
CA LEU A 234 18.01 14.66 10.40
C LEU A 234 18.15 13.75 9.18
N MET A 235 17.73 14.22 8.00
CA MET A 235 17.78 13.42 6.77
C MET A 235 19.21 13.15 6.32
N GLU A 236 20.13 14.10 6.50
CA GLU A 236 21.56 13.90 6.28
C GLU A 236 22.15 12.86 7.24
N ASP A 237 21.81 12.90 8.53
CA ASP A 237 22.28 11.91 9.51
C ASP A 237 21.70 10.50 9.25
N LEU A 238 20.45 10.40 8.75
CA LEU A 238 19.79 9.14 8.39
C LEU A 238 20.26 8.60 7.04
N ARG A 239 20.52 9.48 6.07
CA ARG A 239 20.86 9.16 4.68
C ARG A 239 21.97 10.08 4.16
N PRO A 240 23.21 9.93 4.65
CA PRO A 240 24.32 10.82 4.29
C PRO A 240 24.59 10.90 2.79
N GLU A 241 24.25 9.84 2.05
CA GLU A 241 24.39 9.78 0.58
C GLU A 241 23.51 10.79 -0.17
N ARG A 242 22.49 11.34 0.48
CA ARG A 242 21.62 12.38 -0.09
C ARG A 242 22.20 13.79 -0.01
N LYS A 243 23.35 13.98 0.65
CA LYS A 243 24.03 15.27 0.73
C LYS A 243 24.24 15.85 -0.67
N THR A 244 23.88 17.12 -0.81
CA THR A 244 24.06 17.90 -2.04
C THR A 244 25.30 18.79 -1.91
N TYR A 245 25.95 19.03 -3.05
CA TYR A 245 27.12 19.88 -3.14
C TYR A 245 26.85 21.00 -4.14
N GLU A 246 27.31 22.21 -3.82
CA GLU A 246 27.25 23.36 -4.72
C GLU A 246 28.15 23.12 -5.94
N TRP A 247 27.73 23.62 -7.09
CA TRP A 247 28.54 23.61 -8.30
C TRP A 247 29.55 24.76 -8.25
N ILE A 248 30.84 24.46 -8.48
CA ILE A 248 31.91 25.47 -8.39
C ILE A 248 32.31 25.93 -9.79
N ALA A 249 32.92 25.03 -10.56
CA ALA A 249 33.41 25.31 -11.90
C ALA A 249 33.63 23.98 -12.64
N ARG A 250 33.62 24.03 -13.96
CA ARG A 250 33.98 22.89 -14.81
C ARG A 250 35.45 22.52 -14.63
N ALA A 251 35.74 21.23 -14.57
CA ALA A 251 37.10 20.71 -14.54
C ALA A 251 37.70 20.67 -15.97
N GLU A 252 38.98 21.00 -16.08
CA GLU A 252 39.75 20.90 -17.33
C GLU A 252 40.54 19.59 -17.44
N LYS A 253 40.50 18.76 -16.38
CA LYS A 253 41.21 17.48 -16.30
C LYS A 253 40.33 16.34 -16.82
N GLU A 254 40.97 15.30 -17.35
CA GLU A 254 40.30 14.05 -17.69
C GLU A 254 39.66 13.43 -16.44
N ILE A 255 38.42 12.95 -16.57
CA ILE A 255 37.65 12.35 -15.47
C ILE A 255 38.25 10.96 -15.18
N PRO A 256 38.75 10.71 -13.96
CA PRO A 256 39.15 9.38 -13.52
C PRO A 256 38.04 8.33 -13.66
N SER A 257 38.44 7.08 -13.90
CA SER A 257 37.54 5.94 -14.10
C SER A 257 36.71 5.64 -12.84
N PHE A 258 35.38 5.58 -13.00
CA PHE A 258 34.49 5.08 -11.95
C PHE A 258 34.63 3.57 -11.78
N ASN A 259 34.93 2.84 -12.86
CA ASN A 259 35.19 1.39 -12.81
C ASN A 259 36.38 1.08 -11.89
N ALA A 260 37.47 1.86 -12.00
CA ALA A 260 38.62 1.70 -11.12
C ALA A 260 38.25 1.99 -9.66
N PHE A 261 37.46 3.03 -9.41
CA PHE A 261 36.99 3.39 -8.07
C PHE A 261 36.08 2.30 -7.45
N SER A 262 35.08 1.82 -8.20
CA SER A 262 34.16 0.79 -7.74
C SER A 262 34.89 -0.52 -7.41
N LYS A 263 35.83 -0.93 -8.29
CA LYS A 263 36.64 -2.14 -8.11
C LYS A 263 37.64 -2.03 -6.96
N ASN A 264 38.32 -0.89 -6.82
CA ASN A 264 39.23 -0.67 -5.69
C ASN A 264 38.47 -0.71 -4.35
N THR A 265 37.25 -0.19 -4.30
CA THR A 265 36.42 -0.16 -3.08
C THR A 265 35.96 -1.56 -2.64
N THR A 266 35.89 -2.54 -3.56
CA THR A 266 35.51 -3.93 -3.24
C THR A 266 36.72 -4.87 -3.17
N SER A 267 37.89 -4.46 -3.68
CA SER A 267 39.08 -5.32 -3.85
C SER A 267 39.60 -5.97 -2.56
N ASP A 268 39.39 -5.32 -1.40
CA ASP A 268 39.81 -5.82 -0.09
C ASP A 268 38.78 -6.78 0.55
N ARG A 269 37.61 -7.00 -0.08
CA ARG A 269 36.44 -7.63 0.55
C ARG A 269 35.63 -8.51 -0.41
N SER A 270 35.95 -9.80 -0.47
CA SER A 270 35.25 -10.79 -1.32
C SER A 270 33.75 -10.99 -1.03
N ASP A 271 33.27 -10.63 0.16
CA ASP A 271 31.85 -10.80 0.56
C ASP A 271 31.04 -9.50 0.46
N PHE A 272 31.62 -8.42 -0.05
CA PHE A 272 30.99 -7.10 -0.11
C PHE A 272 30.55 -6.81 -1.55
N HIS A 273 29.25 -6.61 -1.75
CA HIS A 273 28.69 -6.30 -3.06
C HIS A 273 28.15 -4.87 -3.07
N LEU A 274 28.25 -4.20 -4.21
CA LEU A 274 27.75 -2.84 -4.35
C LEU A 274 26.24 -2.85 -4.60
N THR A 275 25.52 -1.93 -3.96
CA THR A 275 24.06 -1.79 -4.12
C THR A 275 23.70 -0.48 -4.81
N ARG A 276 24.49 0.59 -4.60
CA ARG A 276 24.26 1.91 -5.19
C ARG A 276 25.55 2.64 -5.54
N GLY A 277 25.48 3.46 -6.57
CA GLY A 277 26.52 4.39 -6.99
C GLY A 277 26.00 5.83 -7.03
N PHE A 278 26.88 6.78 -6.82
CA PHE A 278 26.59 8.21 -6.87
C PHE A 278 27.72 8.92 -7.58
N VAL A 279 27.35 9.86 -8.44
CA VAL A 279 28.28 10.84 -8.99
C VAL A 279 27.72 12.21 -8.70
N LYS A 280 28.45 13.05 -7.96
CA LYS A 280 28.02 14.42 -7.67
C LYS A 280 28.82 15.39 -8.50
N ASN A 281 28.16 16.44 -9.00
CA ASN A 281 28.76 17.50 -9.80
C ASN A 281 29.63 16.94 -10.94
N TYR A 282 29.05 16.09 -11.78
CA TYR A 282 29.76 15.44 -12.88
C TYR A 282 30.51 16.48 -13.74
N GLY A 283 31.81 16.25 -13.98
CA GLY A 283 32.67 17.15 -14.75
C GLY A 283 33.06 18.46 -14.03
N GLY A 284 32.70 18.65 -12.76
CA GLY A 284 33.08 19.82 -11.96
C GLY A 284 34.38 19.63 -11.18
N THR A 285 35.09 20.71 -10.85
CA THR A 285 36.33 20.66 -10.05
C THR A 285 36.16 20.00 -8.68
N ASN A 286 34.93 19.96 -8.16
CA ASN A 286 34.55 19.27 -6.91
C ASN A 286 33.71 18.01 -7.15
N MET A 287 33.90 17.37 -8.31
CA MET A 287 33.23 16.12 -8.67
C MET A 287 33.53 15.03 -7.64
N LYS A 288 32.52 14.25 -7.27
CA LYS A 288 32.64 13.19 -6.27
C LYS A 288 32.09 11.88 -6.79
N PHE A 289 32.82 10.81 -6.52
CA PHE A 289 32.32 9.46 -6.67
C PHE A 289 31.92 8.90 -5.31
N GLY A 290 30.76 8.26 -5.27
CA GLY A 290 30.26 7.58 -4.08
C GLY A 290 29.79 6.18 -4.44
N VAL A 291 30.13 5.20 -3.61
CA VAL A 291 29.53 3.86 -3.69
C VAL A 291 29.03 3.45 -2.31
N ILE A 292 27.91 2.72 -2.32
CA ILE A 292 27.38 2.02 -1.16
C ILE A 292 27.31 0.54 -1.50
N GLY A 293 27.70 -0.28 -0.55
CA GLY A 293 27.56 -1.72 -0.65
C GLY A 293 27.23 -2.34 0.69
N GLU A 294 26.98 -3.65 0.66
CA GLU A 294 26.66 -4.43 1.84
C GLU A 294 27.40 -5.77 1.83
N TYR A 295 27.67 -6.31 3.01
CA TYR A 295 28.08 -7.70 3.10
C TYR A 295 26.93 -8.64 2.72
N LYS A 296 27.30 -9.79 2.13
CA LYS A 296 26.39 -10.94 1.99
C LYS A 296 25.80 -11.32 3.35
N ASP A 297 24.55 -11.77 3.35
CA ASP A 297 23.75 -12.00 4.56
C ASP A 297 24.34 -13.00 5.55
N ASN A 298 25.13 -13.95 5.07
CA ASN A 298 25.80 -14.95 5.89
C ASN A 298 26.90 -14.37 6.80
N LYS A 299 27.41 -13.17 6.47
CA LYS A 299 28.49 -12.52 7.21
C LYS A 299 27.96 -11.62 8.31
N ARG A 300 26.93 -10.81 8.03
CA ARG A 300 26.40 -9.85 9.01
C ARG A 300 25.00 -9.38 8.65
N PHE A 301 24.15 -9.21 9.67
CA PHE A 301 22.80 -8.66 9.50
C PHE A 301 22.80 -7.19 9.06
N ILE A 302 23.72 -6.37 9.58
CA ILE A 302 23.96 -4.99 9.13
C ILE A 302 25.45 -4.85 8.84
N GLY A 303 25.81 -4.81 7.56
CA GLY A 303 27.17 -4.68 7.08
C GLY A 303 27.29 -3.65 5.97
N THR A 304 26.70 -2.46 6.16
CA THR A 304 26.65 -1.39 5.16
C THR A 304 27.96 -0.62 5.13
N GLY A 305 28.57 -0.51 3.94
CA GLY A 305 29.76 0.28 3.70
C GLY A 305 29.44 1.44 2.74
N ARG A 306 30.12 2.57 2.93
CA ARG A 306 30.06 3.73 2.05
C ARG A 306 31.45 4.30 1.87
N THR A 307 31.80 4.65 0.65
CA THR A 307 33.03 5.40 0.34
C THR A 307 32.65 6.56 -0.56
N VAL A 308 33.09 7.77 -0.21
CA VAL A 308 32.97 8.98 -1.04
C VAL A 308 34.38 9.52 -1.27
N LEU A 309 34.72 9.69 -2.54
CA LEU A 309 36.01 10.15 -3.04
C LEU A 309 35.82 11.47 -3.77
N ASP A 310 36.62 12.47 -3.42
CA ASP A 310 36.78 13.64 -4.29
C ASP A 310 37.68 13.25 -5.46
N VAL A 311 37.12 13.36 -6.66
CA VAL A 311 37.63 12.69 -7.86
C VAL A 311 38.98 13.28 -8.30
N PHE A 312 39.17 14.58 -8.17
CA PHE A 312 40.36 15.26 -8.69
C PHE A 312 41.49 15.43 -7.67
N SER A 313 41.17 15.45 -6.38
CA SER A 313 42.18 15.42 -5.31
C SER A 313 42.63 14.00 -4.96
N GLY A 314 41.76 13.00 -5.17
CA GLY A 314 41.99 11.63 -4.72
C GLY A 314 41.76 11.42 -3.21
N GLU A 315 41.25 12.43 -2.50
CA GLU A 315 40.98 12.35 -1.06
C GLU A 315 39.66 11.62 -0.78
N ILE A 316 39.71 10.65 0.13
CA ILE A 316 38.49 9.99 0.65
C ILE A 316 37.86 10.93 1.68
N GLU A 317 36.83 11.67 1.27
CA GLU A 317 36.11 12.59 2.16
C GLU A 317 35.25 11.85 3.20
N GLU A 318 34.69 10.70 2.82
CA GLU A 318 33.83 9.93 3.70
C GLU A 318 34.06 8.43 3.55
N GLN A 319 34.21 7.75 4.68
CA GLN A 319 34.30 6.29 4.71
C GLN A 319 33.53 5.71 5.90
N LYS A 320 32.54 4.89 5.58
CA LYS A 320 31.84 4.03 6.55
C LYS A 320 32.39 2.61 6.45
N ASN A 321 32.95 2.15 7.55
CA ASN A 321 33.40 0.77 7.67
C ASN A 321 32.19 -0.17 7.89
N PRO A 322 31.93 -1.16 7.00
CA PRO A 322 30.84 -2.12 7.15
C PRO A 322 30.95 -3.03 8.38
N ASP A 323 32.13 -3.13 9.00
CA ASP A 323 32.34 -3.86 10.25
C ASP A 323 31.90 -3.06 11.48
N LYS A 324 31.56 -1.78 11.34
CA LYS A 324 31.14 -0.91 12.45
C LYS A 324 29.75 -0.36 12.19
N THR A 325 28.86 -0.56 13.17
CA THR A 325 27.52 0.00 13.10
C THR A 325 27.49 1.46 13.53
N VAL A 326 26.81 2.30 12.76
CA VAL A 326 26.54 3.71 13.05
C VAL A 326 25.05 3.85 13.37
N TYR A 327 24.72 4.04 14.65
CA TYR A 327 23.33 4.00 15.14
C TYR A 327 22.36 4.89 14.35
N LYS A 328 22.77 6.13 14.04
CA LYS A 328 21.93 7.11 13.34
C LYS A 328 21.47 6.62 11.97
N GLU A 329 22.36 5.97 11.22
CA GLU A 329 22.08 5.50 9.86
C GLU A 329 21.50 4.07 9.85
N ASP A 330 22.10 3.17 10.65
CA ASP A 330 21.82 1.74 10.58
C ASP A 330 20.45 1.36 11.14
N VAL A 331 19.85 2.18 12.00
CA VAL A 331 18.49 1.93 12.49
C VAL A 331 17.48 1.89 11.34
N GLN A 332 17.67 2.74 10.33
CA GLN A 332 16.82 2.74 9.14
C GLN A 332 17.06 1.48 8.31
N ARG A 333 18.31 1.01 8.19
CA ARG A 333 18.61 -0.24 7.48
C ARG A 333 18.01 -1.46 8.19
N VAL A 334 18.02 -1.52 9.52
CA VAL A 334 17.35 -2.59 10.29
C VAL A 334 15.85 -2.60 9.99
N ILE A 335 15.19 -1.45 10.03
CA ILE A 335 13.75 -1.33 9.73
C ILE A 335 13.46 -1.77 8.29
N SER A 336 14.30 -1.34 7.33
CA SER A 336 14.20 -1.78 5.94
C SER A 336 14.37 -3.30 5.82
N ARG A 337 15.41 -3.87 6.43
CA ARG A 337 15.67 -5.32 6.33
C ARG A 337 14.52 -6.16 6.86
N LEU A 338 13.97 -5.77 8.01
CA LEU A 338 12.84 -6.47 8.60
C LEU A 338 11.57 -6.39 7.76
N HIS A 339 11.34 -5.27 7.07
CA HIS A 339 10.14 -5.07 6.24
C HIS A 339 10.24 -5.73 4.86
N PHE A 340 11.36 -5.55 4.16
CA PHE A 340 11.56 -6.12 2.83
C PHE A 340 11.88 -7.62 2.89
N GLY A 341 12.37 -8.12 4.02
CA GLY A 341 12.78 -9.52 4.15
C GLY A 341 13.99 -9.86 3.26
N ASP A 342 14.78 -8.85 2.88
CA ASP A 342 15.99 -8.94 2.06
C ASP A 342 17.20 -9.38 2.91
N TYR A 343 16.99 -10.36 3.79
CA TYR A 343 18.04 -11.01 4.57
C TYR A 343 17.82 -12.52 4.61
N GLY A 344 18.88 -13.31 4.48
CA GLY A 344 18.79 -14.78 4.49
C GLY A 344 18.33 -15.39 3.17
N GLY A 345 18.33 -14.61 2.09
CA GLY A 345 18.06 -15.06 0.72
C GLY A 345 16.68 -15.70 0.50
N ILE A 346 16.62 -16.63 -0.46
CA ILE A 346 15.38 -17.31 -0.89
C ILE A 346 14.61 -17.97 0.28
N PRO A 347 15.25 -18.67 1.24
CA PRO A 347 14.54 -19.24 2.39
C PRO A 347 13.72 -18.21 3.17
N MET A 348 14.25 -16.99 3.38
CA MET A 348 13.52 -15.95 4.08
C MET A 348 12.33 -15.43 3.28
N LYS A 349 12.51 -15.21 1.97
CA LYS A 349 11.42 -14.84 1.05
C LYS A 349 10.27 -15.85 1.13
N ILE A 350 10.57 -17.16 1.16
CA ILE A 350 9.56 -18.22 1.30
C ILE A 350 8.85 -18.16 2.66
N ILE A 351 9.59 -18.00 3.76
CA ILE A 351 9.00 -17.89 5.10
C ILE A 351 8.06 -16.68 5.18
N TYR A 352 8.51 -15.53 4.68
CA TYR A 352 7.73 -14.30 4.65
C TYR A 352 6.49 -14.43 3.76
N PHE A 353 6.61 -15.09 2.60
CA PHE A 353 5.47 -15.40 1.73
C PHE A 353 4.42 -16.23 2.47
N VAL A 354 4.84 -17.31 3.14
CA VAL A 354 3.92 -18.17 3.91
C VAL A 354 3.25 -17.40 5.05
N LEU A 355 4.00 -16.59 5.80
CA LEU A 355 3.46 -15.77 6.89
C LEU A 355 2.51 -14.67 6.40
N ALA A 356 2.77 -14.08 5.23
CA ALA A 356 1.87 -13.16 4.56
C ALA A 356 0.56 -13.86 4.15
N MET A 357 0.64 -15.07 3.57
CA MET A 357 -0.54 -15.86 3.21
C MET A 357 -1.33 -16.34 4.45
N ILE A 358 -0.65 -16.68 5.54
CA ILE A 358 -1.29 -16.93 6.85
C ILE A 358 -2.02 -15.67 7.32
N THR A 359 -1.43 -14.49 7.16
CA THR A 359 -2.08 -13.23 7.54
C THR A 359 -3.31 -12.95 6.69
N CYS A 360 -3.25 -13.15 5.37
CA CYS A 360 -4.43 -13.12 4.48
C CYS A 360 -5.55 -14.06 4.97
N PHE A 361 -5.20 -15.28 5.40
CA PHE A 361 -6.14 -16.23 5.99
C PHE A 361 -6.73 -15.72 7.31
N VAL A 362 -5.93 -15.17 8.22
CA VAL A 362 -6.39 -14.59 9.50
C VAL A 362 -7.39 -13.45 9.25
N ILE A 363 -7.13 -12.59 8.25
CA ILE A 363 -8.05 -11.49 7.90
C ILE A 363 -9.38 -12.05 7.35
N ILE A 364 -9.34 -12.99 6.39
CA ILE A 364 -10.56 -13.62 5.84
C ILE A 364 -11.36 -14.29 6.95
N THR A 365 -10.70 -15.07 7.80
CA THR A 365 -11.38 -15.80 8.88
C THR A 365 -11.99 -14.87 9.92
N GLY A 366 -11.35 -13.74 10.24
CA GLY A 366 -11.93 -12.71 11.11
C GLY A 366 -13.26 -12.17 10.56
N VAL A 367 -13.31 -11.89 9.26
CA VAL A 367 -14.56 -11.48 8.59
C VAL A 367 -15.59 -12.61 8.61
N LEU A 368 -15.22 -13.85 8.26
CA LEU A 368 -16.15 -14.99 8.29
C LEU A 368 -16.76 -15.23 9.69
N ILE A 369 -15.96 -15.13 10.74
CA ILE A 369 -16.41 -15.23 12.14
C ILE A 369 -17.40 -14.09 12.47
N TRP A 370 -17.10 -12.87 12.02
CA TRP A 370 -17.97 -11.70 12.23
C TRP A 370 -19.33 -11.88 11.56
N ILE A 371 -19.35 -12.39 10.32
CA ILE A 371 -20.57 -12.66 9.56
C ILE A 371 -21.38 -13.76 10.28
N GLU A 372 -20.75 -14.88 10.63
CA GLU A 372 -21.40 -16.02 11.29
C GLU A 372 -21.94 -15.65 12.69
N ALA A 373 -21.23 -14.79 13.43
CA ALA A 373 -21.69 -14.30 14.73
C ALA A 373 -22.94 -13.42 14.65
N ARG A 374 -23.18 -12.79 13.49
CA ARG A 374 -24.27 -11.83 13.25
C ARG A 374 -25.44 -12.40 12.45
N ASN A 375 -25.43 -13.69 12.14
CA ASN A 375 -26.56 -14.34 11.48
C ASN A 375 -27.35 -15.24 12.45
N LYS A 376 -27.99 -14.60 13.43
CA LYS A 376 -28.78 -15.26 14.49
C LYS A 376 -30.28 -14.94 14.33
N LYS A 377 -31.15 -15.83 14.83
CA LYS A 377 -32.62 -15.64 14.81
C LYS A 377 -33.08 -14.33 15.47
N GLY A 378 -32.38 -13.87 16.52
CA GLY A 378 -32.69 -12.62 17.21
C GLY A 378 -32.20 -11.33 16.53
N MET A 379 -31.61 -11.40 15.32
CA MET A 379 -31.27 -10.20 14.55
C MET A 379 -32.32 -9.91 13.48
N THR A 380 -32.57 -8.63 13.23
CA THR A 380 -33.55 -8.21 12.23
C THR A 380 -33.10 -8.61 10.81
N ILE A 381 -34.06 -8.77 9.91
CA ILE A 381 -33.77 -9.11 8.51
C ILE A 381 -32.86 -8.05 7.85
N SER A 382 -33.03 -6.76 8.18
CA SER A 382 -32.16 -5.67 7.71
C SER A 382 -30.70 -5.86 8.13
N GLN A 383 -30.46 -6.18 9.41
CA GLN A 383 -29.11 -6.40 9.95
C GLN A 383 -28.43 -7.62 9.30
N ARG A 384 -29.20 -8.70 9.11
CA ARG A 384 -28.72 -9.92 8.46
C ARG A 384 -28.40 -9.69 6.98
N LEU A 385 -29.24 -8.94 6.26
CA LEU A 385 -29.01 -8.53 4.87
C LEU A 385 -27.77 -7.65 4.73
N TYR A 386 -27.57 -6.69 5.63
CA TYR A 386 -26.37 -5.84 5.65
C TYR A 386 -25.12 -6.70 5.84
N THR A 387 -25.13 -7.57 6.86
CA THR A 387 -24.01 -8.47 7.17
C THR A 387 -23.68 -9.39 5.99
N ALA A 388 -24.71 -9.97 5.36
CA ALA A 388 -24.55 -10.79 4.16
C ALA A 388 -23.93 -10.01 2.99
N LYS A 389 -24.47 -8.82 2.72
CA LYS A 389 -24.00 -7.93 1.64
C LYS A 389 -22.52 -7.58 1.82
N VAL A 390 -22.13 -7.18 3.02
CA VAL A 390 -20.72 -6.86 3.34
C VAL A 390 -19.85 -8.10 3.13
N GLY A 391 -20.27 -9.25 3.63
CA GLY A 391 -19.52 -10.50 3.46
C GLY A 391 -19.32 -10.93 2.01
N HIS A 392 -20.36 -10.83 1.18
CA HIS A 392 -20.26 -11.16 -0.25
C HIS A 392 -19.35 -10.20 -1.01
N ILE A 393 -19.42 -8.89 -0.73
CA ILE A 393 -18.52 -7.89 -1.34
C ILE A 393 -17.08 -8.19 -0.93
N TYR A 394 -16.86 -8.38 0.37
CA TYR A 394 -15.54 -8.63 0.94
C TYR A 394 -14.84 -9.84 0.29
N LEU A 395 -15.53 -10.99 0.27
CA LEU A 395 -14.96 -12.21 -0.28
C LEU A 395 -14.81 -12.15 -1.79
N ALA A 396 -15.72 -11.46 -2.51
CA ALA A 396 -15.57 -11.24 -3.94
C ALA A 396 -14.31 -10.43 -4.26
N ILE A 397 -13.98 -9.40 -3.49
CA ILE A 397 -12.75 -8.60 -3.66
C ILE A 397 -11.51 -9.43 -3.33
N CYS A 398 -11.46 -10.01 -2.13
CA CYS A 398 -10.24 -10.65 -1.64
C CYS A 398 -9.93 -11.97 -2.36
N LEU A 399 -10.91 -12.86 -2.52
CA LEU A 399 -10.67 -14.18 -3.09
C LEU A 399 -10.49 -14.16 -4.60
N SER A 400 -10.95 -13.12 -5.30
CA SER A 400 -10.72 -12.99 -6.75
C SER A 400 -9.29 -12.54 -7.09
N MET A 401 -8.53 -11.97 -6.14
CA MET A 401 -7.14 -11.56 -6.41
C MET A 401 -6.26 -12.74 -6.84
N LEU A 402 -6.47 -13.94 -6.29
CA LEU A 402 -5.69 -15.12 -6.68
C LEU A 402 -5.81 -15.46 -8.18
N PRO A 403 -7.01 -15.76 -8.72
CA PRO A 403 -7.14 -16.07 -10.14
C PRO A 403 -6.81 -14.87 -11.05
N VAL A 404 -7.09 -13.63 -10.62
CA VAL A 404 -6.77 -12.44 -11.42
C VAL A 404 -5.26 -12.22 -11.51
N THR A 405 -4.53 -12.42 -10.41
CA THR A 405 -3.06 -12.35 -10.42
C THR A 405 -2.47 -13.45 -11.28
N ALA A 406 -2.95 -14.70 -11.15
CA ALA A 406 -2.51 -15.80 -12.01
C ALA A 406 -2.75 -15.51 -13.50
N LEU A 407 -3.90 -14.92 -13.82
CA LEU A 407 -4.23 -14.52 -15.18
C LEU A 407 -3.38 -13.32 -15.67
N ALA A 408 -2.97 -12.41 -14.78
CA ALA A 408 -2.07 -11.32 -15.10
C ALA A 408 -0.66 -11.81 -15.45
N PHE A 409 -0.15 -12.87 -14.80
CA PHE A 409 1.10 -13.53 -15.21
C PHE A 409 1.02 -14.05 -16.64
N LEU A 410 -0.10 -14.69 -17.00
CA LEU A 410 -0.32 -15.13 -18.38
C LEU A 410 -0.35 -13.92 -19.34
N PHE A 411 -1.11 -12.87 -19.01
CA PHE A 411 -1.22 -11.67 -19.83
C PHE A 411 0.15 -11.05 -20.13
N VAL A 412 0.97 -10.77 -19.11
CA VAL A 412 2.28 -10.14 -19.33
C VAL A 412 3.22 -11.03 -20.14
N LYS A 413 3.10 -12.36 -19.99
CA LYS A 413 3.90 -13.29 -20.78
C LYS A 413 3.51 -13.30 -22.25
N PHE A 414 2.21 -13.35 -22.57
CA PHE A 414 1.70 -13.35 -23.94
C PHE A 414 1.79 -11.99 -24.63
N SER A 415 1.82 -10.90 -23.88
CA SER A 415 1.90 -9.52 -24.40
C SER A 415 3.31 -8.92 -24.37
N ASN A 416 4.32 -9.68 -23.95
CA ASN A 416 5.69 -9.18 -23.86
C ASN A 416 6.18 -8.70 -25.24
N GLY A 417 6.60 -7.44 -25.33
CA GLY A 417 7.02 -6.77 -26.57
C GLY A 417 5.89 -6.20 -27.42
N TYR A 418 4.62 -6.34 -27.03
CA TYR A 418 3.48 -5.78 -27.77
C TYR A 418 3.13 -4.34 -27.38
N PHE A 419 3.32 -3.99 -26.10
CA PHE A 419 3.04 -2.65 -25.58
C PHE A 419 4.34 -1.92 -25.23
N GLU A 420 4.51 -0.70 -25.73
CA GLU A 420 5.58 0.20 -25.29
C GLU A 420 5.34 0.65 -23.84
N ASP A 421 4.15 1.19 -23.53
CA ASP A 421 3.75 1.51 -22.16
C ASP A 421 3.16 0.27 -21.46
N LYS A 422 4.05 -0.54 -20.88
CA LYS A 422 3.68 -1.74 -20.11
C LYS A 422 2.90 -1.39 -18.85
N GLN A 423 3.23 -0.28 -18.18
CA GLN A 423 2.56 0.15 -16.95
C GLN A 423 1.06 0.32 -17.19
N THR A 424 0.69 1.09 -18.21
CA THR A 424 -0.71 1.37 -18.55
C THR A 424 -1.45 0.10 -18.95
N ALA A 425 -0.80 -0.77 -19.75
CA ALA A 425 -1.38 -2.05 -20.17
C ALA A 425 -1.70 -2.96 -18.97
N ILE A 426 -0.75 -3.12 -18.04
CA ILE A 426 -0.93 -3.95 -16.83
C ILE A 426 -2.04 -3.37 -15.95
N TYR A 427 -2.10 -2.04 -15.77
CA TYR A 427 -3.12 -1.39 -14.94
C TYR A 427 -4.53 -1.66 -15.48
N TYR A 428 -4.75 -1.37 -16.76
CA TYR A 428 -6.06 -1.58 -17.37
C TYR A 428 -6.45 -3.06 -17.32
N PHE A 429 -5.55 -3.96 -17.70
CA PHE A 429 -5.83 -5.40 -17.65
C PHE A 429 -6.23 -5.84 -16.25
N TYR A 430 -5.40 -5.57 -15.25
CA TYR A 430 -5.61 -6.08 -13.90
C TYR A 430 -6.89 -5.50 -13.28
N PHE A 431 -7.10 -4.19 -13.32
CA PHE A 431 -8.26 -3.58 -12.66
C PHE A 431 -9.59 -3.86 -13.38
N ILE A 432 -9.62 -3.89 -14.71
CA ILE A 432 -10.85 -4.22 -15.46
C ILE A 432 -11.24 -5.67 -15.21
N VAL A 433 -10.29 -6.61 -15.34
CA VAL A 433 -10.56 -8.03 -15.11
C VAL A 433 -10.96 -8.26 -13.64
N TRP A 434 -10.27 -7.64 -12.69
CA TRP A 434 -10.62 -7.75 -11.29
C TRP A 434 -12.03 -7.24 -11.00
N LEU A 435 -12.39 -6.07 -11.56
CA LEU A 435 -13.73 -5.49 -11.40
C LEU A 435 -14.82 -6.40 -11.97
N ILE A 436 -14.61 -6.98 -13.15
CA ILE A 436 -15.54 -7.94 -13.77
C ILE A 436 -15.74 -9.16 -12.87
N VAL A 437 -14.65 -9.74 -12.36
CA VAL A 437 -14.72 -10.93 -11.48
C VAL A 437 -15.37 -10.59 -10.13
N ILE A 438 -15.11 -9.40 -9.58
CA ILE A 438 -15.78 -8.89 -8.37
C ILE A 438 -17.29 -8.81 -8.60
N PHE A 439 -17.73 -8.20 -9.71
CA PHE A 439 -19.15 -8.10 -10.03
C PHE A 439 -19.78 -9.48 -10.18
N PHE A 440 -19.15 -10.38 -10.94
CA PHE A 440 -19.61 -11.75 -11.12
C PHE A 440 -19.86 -12.46 -9.78
N PHE A 441 -18.87 -12.49 -8.89
CA PHE A 441 -19.01 -13.14 -7.59
C PHE A 441 -19.99 -12.41 -6.65
N ARG A 442 -20.01 -11.08 -6.71
CA ARG A 442 -20.94 -10.27 -5.93
C ARG A 442 -22.40 -10.59 -6.28
N PHE A 443 -22.72 -10.76 -7.56
CA PHE A 443 -24.06 -11.10 -8.03
C PHE A 443 -24.42 -12.56 -7.81
N LYS A 444 -23.42 -13.46 -7.79
CA LYS A 444 -23.64 -14.86 -7.42
C LYS A 444 -24.12 -15.04 -5.98
N ARG A 445 -23.70 -14.15 -5.06
CA ARG A 445 -24.13 -14.12 -3.64
C ARG A 445 -23.93 -15.45 -2.92
N ASP A 446 -22.90 -16.19 -3.28
CA ASP A 446 -22.60 -17.50 -2.72
C ASP A 446 -21.10 -17.58 -2.39
N ASN A 447 -20.79 -17.43 -1.10
CA ASN A 447 -19.41 -17.46 -0.60
C ASN A 447 -18.73 -18.81 -0.83
N TYR A 448 -19.50 -19.91 -0.83
CA TYR A 448 -18.97 -21.23 -1.14
C TYR A 448 -18.55 -21.28 -2.61
N ALA A 449 -19.41 -20.81 -3.51
CA ALA A 449 -19.11 -20.77 -4.94
C ALA A 449 -17.95 -19.81 -5.25
N THR A 450 -17.92 -18.62 -4.64
CA THR A 450 -16.82 -17.66 -4.77
C THR A 450 -15.48 -18.30 -4.40
N ASN A 451 -15.39 -18.91 -3.21
CA ASN A 451 -14.15 -19.56 -2.79
C ASN A 451 -13.77 -20.73 -3.71
N LYS A 452 -14.74 -21.59 -4.06
CA LYS A 452 -14.49 -22.77 -4.87
C LYS A 452 -14.05 -22.42 -6.30
N TYR A 453 -14.70 -21.44 -6.94
CA TYR A 453 -14.31 -20.98 -8.28
C TYR A 453 -13.01 -20.20 -8.27
N SER A 454 -12.74 -19.37 -7.26
CA SER A 454 -11.45 -18.70 -7.12
C SER A 454 -10.29 -19.69 -7.01
N LEU A 455 -10.44 -20.75 -6.21
CA LEU A 455 -9.44 -21.81 -6.09
C LEU A 455 -9.26 -22.60 -7.39
N LEU A 456 -10.36 -22.94 -8.07
CA LEU A 456 -10.29 -23.66 -9.34
C LEU A 456 -9.61 -22.84 -10.42
N LEU A 457 -10.03 -21.60 -10.64
CA LEU A 457 -9.45 -20.71 -11.63
C LEU A 457 -7.99 -20.38 -11.29
N GLY A 458 -7.69 -20.14 -10.00
CA GLY A 458 -6.33 -19.94 -9.52
C GLY A 458 -5.43 -21.14 -9.79
N ALA A 459 -5.93 -22.36 -9.63
CA ALA A 459 -5.19 -23.58 -9.96
C ALA A 459 -4.99 -23.75 -11.47
N ILE A 460 -6.05 -23.57 -12.28
CA ILE A 460 -5.97 -23.71 -13.74
C ILE A 460 -4.97 -22.70 -14.31
N PHE A 461 -5.13 -21.41 -14.00
CA PHE A 461 -4.22 -20.39 -14.48
C PHE A 461 -2.81 -20.55 -13.89
N GLY A 462 -2.71 -20.94 -12.62
CA GLY A 462 -1.42 -21.19 -11.96
C GLY A 462 -0.61 -22.29 -12.64
N PHE A 463 -1.22 -23.40 -13.06
CA PHE A 463 -0.52 -24.44 -13.82
C PHE A 463 -0.15 -24.01 -15.24
N LEU A 464 -0.90 -23.08 -15.84
CA LEU A 464 -0.61 -22.56 -17.17
C LEU A 464 0.58 -21.60 -17.20
N ILE A 465 0.99 -21.03 -16.07
CA ILE A 465 2.14 -20.09 -15.98
C ILE A 465 3.47 -20.75 -16.37
N PRO A 466 3.92 -21.85 -15.75
CA PRO A 466 5.16 -22.51 -16.20
C PRO A 466 5.05 -23.08 -17.61
N ILE A 467 3.85 -23.47 -18.05
CA ILE A 467 3.60 -23.95 -19.41
C ILE A 467 3.76 -22.81 -20.42
N SER A 468 3.21 -21.62 -20.13
CA SER A 468 3.34 -20.46 -21.01
C SER A 468 4.79 -19.99 -21.07
N ASN A 469 5.55 -20.08 -19.98
CA ASN A 469 6.99 -19.80 -19.96
C ASN A 469 7.78 -20.74 -20.90
N GLY A 470 7.50 -22.04 -20.82
CA GLY A 470 8.11 -23.04 -21.71
C GLY A 470 7.76 -22.85 -23.18
N ILE A 471 6.49 -22.53 -23.49
CA ILE A 471 6.02 -22.36 -24.88
C ILE A 471 6.51 -21.03 -25.49
N ILE A 472 6.40 -19.92 -24.77
CA ILE A 472 6.64 -18.58 -25.32
C ILE A 472 8.14 -18.24 -25.32
N SER A 473 8.83 -18.54 -24.22
CA SER A 473 10.24 -18.15 -24.04
C SER A 473 11.21 -19.32 -24.24
N GLY A 474 10.73 -20.55 -24.48
CA GLY A 474 11.59 -21.74 -24.50
C GLY A 474 12.15 -22.14 -23.12
N ASN A 475 11.74 -21.42 -22.08
CA ASN A 475 12.23 -21.54 -20.71
C ASN A 475 11.43 -22.60 -19.94
N TRP A 476 11.59 -23.85 -20.35
CA TRP A 476 11.11 -24.96 -19.54
C TRP A 476 11.92 -25.05 -18.24
N ILE A 477 11.26 -25.45 -17.14
CA ILE A 477 11.88 -25.50 -15.80
C ILE A 477 13.20 -26.29 -15.79
N TRP A 478 13.29 -27.38 -16.54
CA TRP A 478 14.53 -28.16 -16.63
C TRP A 478 15.64 -27.47 -17.43
N ASN A 479 15.30 -26.63 -18.42
CA ASN A 479 16.28 -25.83 -19.17
C ASN A 479 16.83 -24.70 -18.30
N THR A 480 15.95 -23.96 -17.62
CA THR A 480 16.36 -22.85 -16.76
C THR A 480 17.14 -23.33 -15.54
N PHE A 481 16.79 -24.50 -15.00
CA PHE A 481 17.56 -25.12 -13.92
C PHE A 481 18.98 -25.51 -14.35
N THR A 482 19.15 -26.12 -15.54
CA THR A 482 20.50 -26.49 -16.03
C THR A 482 21.34 -25.29 -16.42
N GLN A 483 20.70 -24.17 -16.78
CA GLN A 483 21.37 -22.89 -17.08
C GLN A 483 21.59 -22.01 -15.85
N HIS A 484 21.32 -22.52 -14.64
CA HIS A 484 21.46 -21.77 -13.37
C HIS A 484 20.60 -20.48 -13.28
N GLN A 485 19.48 -20.42 -14.00
CA GLN A 485 18.53 -19.30 -13.97
C GLN A 485 17.48 -19.52 -12.87
N PHE A 486 17.92 -19.52 -11.61
CA PHE A 486 17.11 -19.93 -10.46
C PHE A 486 15.94 -18.97 -10.16
N GLU A 487 16.05 -17.71 -10.57
CA GLU A 487 15.03 -16.67 -10.43
C GLU A 487 13.77 -17.06 -11.22
N ILE A 488 13.95 -17.56 -12.45
CA ILE A 488 12.86 -18.04 -13.30
C ILE A 488 12.27 -19.34 -12.73
N VAL A 489 13.13 -20.28 -12.32
CA VAL A 489 12.71 -21.55 -11.70
C VAL A 489 11.86 -21.29 -10.46
N LEU A 490 12.24 -20.32 -9.64
CA LEU A 490 11.54 -19.98 -8.40
C LEU A 490 10.09 -19.58 -8.66
N VAL A 491 9.84 -18.73 -9.67
CA VAL A 491 8.47 -18.29 -10.04
C VAL A 491 7.64 -19.47 -10.54
N ASP A 492 8.21 -20.32 -11.39
CA ASP A 492 7.51 -21.49 -11.93
C ASP A 492 7.15 -22.50 -10.82
N VAL A 493 8.09 -22.80 -9.92
CA VAL A 493 7.88 -23.70 -8.79
C VAL A 493 6.88 -23.10 -7.80
N LEU A 494 6.96 -21.80 -7.51
CA LEU A 494 6.01 -21.10 -6.65
C LEU A 494 4.58 -21.27 -7.17
N TRP A 495 4.35 -21.07 -8.47
CA TRP A 495 3.02 -21.19 -9.06
C TRP A 495 2.52 -22.64 -9.13
N ILE A 496 3.40 -23.62 -9.36
CA ILE A 496 3.04 -25.05 -9.24
C ILE A 496 2.54 -25.33 -7.81
N ILE A 497 3.27 -24.88 -6.79
CA ILE A 497 2.89 -25.11 -5.38
C ILE A 497 1.55 -24.43 -5.07
N ILE A 498 1.38 -23.16 -5.44
CA ILE A 498 0.12 -22.41 -5.24
C ILE A 498 -1.05 -23.10 -5.94
N ALA A 499 -0.85 -23.55 -7.19
CA ALA A 499 -1.88 -24.21 -7.98
C ALA A 499 -2.25 -25.58 -7.39
N SER A 500 -1.25 -26.39 -7.02
CA SER A 500 -1.46 -27.69 -6.36
C SER A 500 -2.21 -27.54 -5.03
N ILE A 501 -1.80 -26.60 -4.18
CA ILE A 501 -2.48 -26.33 -2.91
C ILE A 501 -3.93 -25.89 -3.17
N SER A 502 -4.14 -24.98 -4.11
CA SER A 502 -5.47 -24.49 -4.48
C SER A 502 -6.38 -25.61 -4.98
N LEU A 503 -5.84 -26.53 -5.79
CA LEU A 503 -6.55 -27.71 -6.30
C LEU A 503 -6.88 -28.70 -5.18
N VAL A 504 -5.94 -28.96 -4.25
CA VAL A 504 -6.18 -29.82 -3.08
C VAL A 504 -7.32 -29.24 -2.22
N PHE A 505 -7.31 -27.94 -1.94
CA PHE A 505 -8.38 -27.30 -1.18
C PHE A 505 -9.71 -27.27 -1.93
N TYR A 506 -9.68 -27.07 -3.25
CA TYR A 506 -10.88 -27.18 -4.09
C TYR A 506 -11.59 -28.54 -3.92
N PHE A 507 -10.85 -29.65 -3.93
CA PHE A 507 -11.42 -30.98 -3.72
C PHE A 507 -11.83 -31.25 -2.27
N LYS A 508 -11.11 -30.69 -1.28
CA LYS A 508 -11.48 -30.82 0.14
C LYS A 508 -12.74 -30.03 0.52
N ILE A 509 -13.09 -28.99 -0.23
CA ILE A 509 -14.29 -28.16 0.03
C ILE A 509 -15.56 -28.89 -0.45
N GLN A 510 -16.17 -29.66 0.47
CA GLN A 510 -17.38 -30.45 0.19
C GLN A 510 -18.68 -29.63 0.38
N PRO A 511 -19.78 -29.94 -0.34
CA PRO A 511 -21.07 -29.24 -0.23
C PRO A 511 -21.67 -29.26 1.19
N GLN A 512 -21.38 -30.31 1.97
CA GLN A 512 -21.82 -30.42 3.36
C GLN A 512 -21.26 -29.30 4.27
N VAL A 513 -20.10 -28.73 3.94
CA VAL A 513 -19.57 -27.54 4.63
C VAL A 513 -20.49 -26.34 4.46
N LYS A 514 -21.13 -26.20 3.28
CA LYS A 514 -22.13 -25.15 3.03
C LYS A 514 -23.33 -25.29 3.98
N ALA A 515 -23.79 -26.51 4.23
CA ALA A 515 -24.93 -26.79 5.13
C ALA A 515 -24.65 -26.43 6.61
N GLN A 516 -23.38 -26.39 7.02
CA GLN A 516 -23.00 -26.04 8.39
C GLN A 516 -23.01 -24.52 8.66
N SER A 517 -23.01 -23.69 7.61
CA SER A 517 -23.06 -22.23 7.71
C SER A 517 -24.38 -21.74 8.30
N SER A 518 -24.33 -20.72 9.17
CA SER A 518 -25.55 -20.05 9.66
C SER A 518 -26.44 -19.54 8.53
N PHE A 519 -25.88 -19.20 7.36
CA PHE A 519 -26.66 -18.72 6.21
C PHE A 519 -27.52 -19.80 5.58
N ASN A 520 -27.17 -21.08 5.75
CA ASN A 520 -28.06 -22.16 5.35
C ASN A 520 -29.04 -22.51 6.46
N LYS A 521 -28.65 -22.42 7.74
CA LYS A 521 -29.55 -22.67 8.87
C LYS A 521 -30.67 -21.63 9.01
N ASN A 522 -30.34 -20.36 8.75
CA ASN A 522 -31.28 -19.26 8.68
C ASN A 522 -31.15 -18.63 7.29
N GLN A 523 -31.74 -19.26 6.28
CA GLN A 523 -31.64 -18.78 4.90
C GLN A 523 -32.38 -17.45 4.73
N ILE A 524 -31.82 -16.55 3.93
CA ILE A 524 -32.48 -15.30 3.53
C ILE A 524 -33.17 -15.59 2.21
N ASP A 525 -34.50 -15.56 2.19
CA ASP A 525 -35.25 -15.63 0.93
C ASP A 525 -35.15 -14.27 0.21
N TYR A 526 -34.24 -14.21 -0.76
CA TYR A 526 -34.03 -13.01 -1.55
C TYR A 526 -35.19 -12.69 -2.49
N LYS A 527 -36.07 -13.64 -2.80
CA LYS A 527 -37.24 -13.41 -3.68
C LYS A 527 -38.40 -12.75 -2.90
N ASN A 528 -38.46 -12.96 -1.59
CA ASN A 528 -39.57 -12.49 -0.75
C ASN A 528 -39.14 -11.43 0.30
N ILE A 529 -38.10 -10.64 0.01
CA ILE A 529 -37.54 -9.65 0.96
C ILE A 529 -38.58 -8.63 1.42
N SER A 530 -39.49 -8.20 0.53
CA SER A 530 -40.55 -7.25 0.86
C SER A 530 -41.49 -7.81 1.94
N ALA A 531 -41.93 -9.06 1.79
CA ALA A 531 -42.76 -9.74 2.78
C ALA A 531 -42.00 -9.99 4.07
N LEU A 532 -40.74 -10.44 4.03
CA LEU A 532 -39.91 -10.65 5.23
C LEU A 532 -39.67 -9.35 6.01
N LYS A 533 -39.50 -8.21 5.31
CA LYS A 533 -39.41 -6.90 5.94
C LYS A 533 -40.75 -6.46 6.54
N ALA A 534 -41.87 -6.77 5.89
CA ALA A 534 -43.20 -6.47 6.39
C ALA A 534 -43.52 -7.30 7.64
N GLU A 535 -43.24 -8.60 7.62
CA GLU A 535 -43.42 -9.55 8.73
C GLU A 535 -42.51 -9.20 9.92
N ALA A 536 -41.24 -8.83 9.68
CA ALA A 536 -40.36 -8.32 10.73
C ALA A 536 -40.87 -7.01 11.35
N LYS A 537 -41.48 -6.14 10.52
CA LYS A 537 -42.09 -4.90 11.01
C LYS A 537 -43.33 -5.22 11.86
N GLN A 538 -44.18 -6.13 11.40
CA GLN A 538 -45.42 -6.55 12.07
C GLN A 538 -45.17 -7.31 13.38
N ASN A 539 -44.16 -8.19 13.43
CA ASN A 539 -43.73 -8.85 14.66
C ASN A 539 -43.12 -7.85 15.66
N SER A 540 -42.38 -6.84 15.19
CA SER A 540 -41.95 -5.75 16.08
C SER A 540 -43.14 -4.93 16.60
N SER A 541 -44.17 -4.70 15.79
CA SER A 541 -45.40 -4.04 16.21
C SER A 541 -46.17 -4.82 17.29
N ASN A 542 -46.21 -6.15 17.17
CA ASN A 542 -46.88 -7.04 18.13
C ASN A 542 -46.10 -7.17 19.44
N ASP A 543 -44.77 -7.23 19.40
CA ASP A 543 -43.91 -7.15 20.60
C ASP A 543 -44.00 -5.77 21.28
N ILE A 544 -44.19 -4.70 20.50
CA ILE A 544 -44.47 -3.35 21.01
C ILE A 544 -45.85 -3.28 21.69
N GLU A 545 -46.82 -4.13 21.32
CA GLU A 545 -48.11 -4.20 22.01
C GLU A 545 -48.06 -4.95 23.36
N ALA A 546 -47.17 -5.94 23.50
CA ALA A 546 -46.88 -6.57 24.79
C ALA A 546 -46.01 -5.68 25.72
N THR A 547 -45.26 -4.73 25.14
CA THR A 547 -44.36 -3.81 25.87
C THR A 547 -44.90 -2.37 25.89
N LYS A 548 -46.19 -2.18 25.64
CA LYS A 548 -46.90 -0.88 25.63
C LYS A 548 -47.25 -0.40 27.04
N LEU A 549 -46.37 -0.61 28.01
CA LEU A 549 -46.38 0.12 29.27
C LEU A 549 -45.19 1.05 29.46
N GLU A 550 -44.12 0.98 28.67
CA GLU A 550 -43.07 2.00 28.74
C GLU A 550 -42.44 2.34 27.37
N VAL A 551 -42.67 3.59 26.97
CA VAL A 551 -41.92 4.43 26.01
C VAL A 551 -42.22 4.26 24.52
N LYS A 552 -42.71 5.38 23.97
CA LYS A 552 -43.05 5.67 22.58
C LYS A 552 -41.84 5.68 21.63
N ASP A 553 -42.04 4.98 20.52
CA ASP A 553 -41.74 5.36 19.13
C ASP A 553 -40.26 5.51 18.71
N ASP A 554 -39.74 4.57 17.90
CA ASP A 554 -38.66 4.92 16.95
C ASP A 554 -38.51 3.97 15.73
N ASN A 555 -38.50 4.59 14.55
CA ASN A 555 -38.49 3.99 13.20
C ASN A 555 -37.17 3.25 12.86
N HIS A 556 -37.25 1.93 12.68
CA HIS A 556 -36.12 0.97 12.61
C HIS A 556 -35.30 0.85 11.30
N ASN A 557 -35.17 1.90 10.48
CA ASN A 557 -34.25 1.88 9.31
C ASN A 557 -33.57 3.24 9.04
N SER A 558 -33.50 4.13 10.04
CA SER A 558 -32.73 5.36 9.90
C SER A 558 -31.36 5.21 10.58
N ILE A 559 -30.28 5.55 9.87
CA ILE A 559 -29.01 5.84 10.57
C ILE A 559 -29.35 6.91 11.62
N PRO A 560 -28.98 6.73 12.90
CA PRO A 560 -29.27 7.72 13.94
C PRO A 560 -28.83 9.10 13.47
N MET A 561 -29.69 10.08 13.65
CA MET A 561 -29.50 11.41 13.06
C MET A 561 -28.13 12.02 13.39
N ARG A 562 -27.65 11.84 14.63
CA ARG A 562 -26.31 12.29 15.05
C ARG A 562 -25.21 11.57 14.26
N THR A 563 -25.34 10.26 14.03
CA THR A 563 -24.39 9.49 13.20
C THR A 563 -24.38 10.01 11.77
N LYS A 564 -25.53 10.33 11.16
CA LYS A 564 -25.58 10.95 9.82
C LYS A 564 -24.81 12.27 9.78
N ILE A 565 -25.05 13.13 10.76
CA ILE A 565 -24.40 14.46 10.86
C ILE A 565 -22.89 14.29 11.03
N ILE A 566 -22.44 13.38 11.90
CA ILE A 566 -21.02 13.08 12.10
C ILE A 566 -20.38 12.57 10.80
N THR A 567 -21.00 11.62 10.13
CA THR A 567 -20.50 11.08 8.86
C THR A 567 -20.39 12.17 7.80
N LEU A 568 -21.37 13.07 7.70
CA LEU A 568 -21.35 14.16 6.73
C LEU A 568 -20.29 15.21 7.06
N TRP A 569 -20.07 15.55 8.34
CA TRP A 569 -18.93 16.38 8.73
C TRP A 569 -17.59 15.74 8.36
N ILE A 570 -17.41 14.45 8.64
CA ILE A 570 -16.20 13.70 8.26
C ILE A 570 -15.99 13.69 6.75
N PHE A 571 -17.07 13.50 5.98
CA PHE A 571 -16.99 13.49 4.52
C PHE A 571 -16.57 14.85 3.96
N ILE A 572 -17.03 15.95 4.56
CA ILE A 572 -16.61 17.31 4.18
C ILE A 572 -15.13 17.53 4.51
N ILE A 573 -14.65 17.08 5.67
CA ILE A 573 -13.22 17.17 6.05
C ILE A 573 -12.35 16.42 5.05
N LEU A 574 -12.73 15.18 4.76
CA LEU A 574 -12.03 14.38 3.76
C LEU A 574 -12.05 15.09 2.41
N GLY A 575 -13.19 15.61 1.99
CA GLY A 575 -13.34 16.41 0.78
C GLY A 575 -12.34 17.57 0.69
N PHE A 576 -12.23 18.40 1.73
CA PHE A 576 -11.26 19.50 1.77
C PHE A 576 -9.83 19.01 1.66
N ILE A 577 -9.46 17.95 2.38
CA ILE A 577 -8.12 17.34 2.30
C ILE A 577 -7.85 16.85 0.88
N PHE A 578 -8.79 16.14 0.25
CA PHE A 578 -8.65 15.66 -1.12
C PHE A 578 -8.51 16.83 -2.09
N HIS A 579 -9.40 17.82 -2.02
CA HIS A 579 -9.36 18.99 -2.90
C HIS A 579 -8.03 19.76 -2.80
N HIS A 580 -7.49 19.97 -1.60
CA HIS A 580 -6.17 20.61 -1.45
C HIS A 580 -5.01 19.77 -2.03
N ILE A 581 -5.12 18.44 -2.00
CA ILE A 581 -4.15 17.54 -2.63
C ILE A 581 -4.26 17.61 -4.17
N TYR A 582 -5.45 17.79 -4.73
CA TYR A 582 -5.63 17.97 -6.18
C TYR A 582 -5.23 19.38 -6.65
N GLY A 583 -5.43 20.41 -5.84
CA GLY A 583 -4.84 21.74 -6.11
C GLY A 583 -3.30 21.70 -6.18
N LEU A 584 -2.65 20.78 -5.45
CA LEU A 584 -1.22 20.51 -5.59
C LEU A 584 -0.88 19.74 -6.88
N ALA A 585 -1.81 19.00 -7.49
CA ALA A 585 -1.55 18.32 -8.76
C ALA A 585 -1.37 19.31 -9.93
N ASN A 586 -2.02 20.47 -9.90
CA ASN A 586 -1.74 21.58 -10.84
C ASN A 586 -0.29 22.07 -10.70
N VAL A 587 0.25 22.11 -9.47
CA VAL A 587 1.67 22.43 -9.21
C VAL A 587 2.61 21.40 -9.85
N PHE A 588 2.19 20.14 -9.95
CA PHE A 588 3.02 19.05 -10.51
C PHE A 588 2.88 18.85 -12.03
N PHE A 589 1.75 19.23 -12.65
CA PHE A 589 1.46 18.84 -14.04
C PHE A 589 1.33 19.97 -15.07
N LYS A 590 1.31 21.26 -14.66
CA LYS A 590 1.60 22.50 -15.43
C LYS A 590 0.89 23.67 -14.74
N GLU A 591 1.60 24.78 -14.56
CA GLU A 591 1.12 26.06 -14.00
C GLU A 591 1.05 26.14 -12.45
N SER A 592 2.22 26.11 -11.80
CA SER A 592 2.42 27.14 -10.77
C SER A 592 2.93 28.39 -11.50
N VAL A 593 2.06 29.39 -11.66
CA VAL A 593 2.56 30.76 -11.70
C VAL A 593 3.18 30.96 -10.32
N PHE A 594 4.50 30.75 -10.20
CA PHE A 594 5.24 31.38 -9.14
C PHE A 594 5.00 32.87 -9.34
N ILE A 595 4.13 33.45 -8.53
CA ILE A 595 4.02 34.90 -8.48
C ILE A 595 5.44 35.37 -8.11
N GLU A 596 5.98 36.28 -8.91
CA GLU A 596 7.32 36.82 -8.72
C GLU A 596 7.44 37.34 -7.27
N GLY A 597 8.34 36.76 -6.47
CA GLY A 597 8.49 37.04 -5.03
C GLY A 597 7.83 36.06 -4.06
N SER A 598 7.23 34.95 -4.53
CA SER A 598 6.71 33.88 -3.64
C SER A 598 7.85 33.06 -3.02
N THR A 599 7.86 32.95 -1.68
CA THR A 599 8.91 32.26 -0.88
C THR A 599 8.65 30.77 -0.68
N GLY A 600 7.53 30.23 -1.20
CA GLY A 600 7.05 28.89 -0.90
C GLY A 600 6.35 28.76 0.47
N GLU A 601 6.30 29.82 1.27
CA GLU A 601 5.57 29.84 2.54
C GLU A 601 4.06 30.00 2.30
N THR A 602 3.26 29.17 2.98
CA THR A 602 1.80 29.32 2.96
C THR A 602 1.43 30.55 3.78
N PRO A 603 0.73 31.54 3.22
CA PRO A 603 0.42 32.77 3.93
C PRO A 603 -0.53 32.50 5.11
N PHE A 604 -0.38 33.28 6.18
CA PHE A 604 -1.16 33.11 7.43
C PHE A 604 -2.67 33.04 7.20
N TRP A 605 -3.21 33.83 6.26
CA TRP A 605 -4.64 33.81 5.94
C TRP A 605 -5.12 32.45 5.43
N ALA A 606 -4.29 31.71 4.67
CA ALA A 606 -4.64 30.38 4.18
C ALA A 606 -4.70 29.36 5.33
N HIS A 607 -3.81 29.48 6.32
CA HIS A 607 -3.90 28.68 7.55
C HIS A 607 -5.19 28.96 8.33
N GLN A 608 -5.64 30.22 8.40
CA GLN A 608 -6.90 30.58 9.04
C GLN A 608 -8.09 29.91 8.35
N TRP A 609 -8.16 29.94 7.02
CA TRP A 609 -9.21 29.25 6.27
C TRP A 609 -9.21 27.75 6.50
N ARG A 610 -8.03 27.14 6.53
CA ARG A 610 -7.90 25.70 6.78
C ARG A 610 -8.37 25.31 8.18
N ILE A 611 -8.02 26.10 9.20
CA ILE A 611 -8.52 25.91 10.58
C ILE A 611 -10.05 26.08 10.63
N LEU A 612 -10.60 27.08 9.93
CA LEU A 612 -12.03 27.34 9.91
C LEU A 612 -12.80 26.24 9.16
N MET A 613 -12.32 25.76 8.02
CA MET A 613 -13.06 24.81 7.19
C MET A 613 -12.81 23.35 7.58
N GLU A 614 -11.55 22.94 7.79
CA GLU A 614 -11.22 21.58 8.19
C GLU A 614 -11.32 21.40 9.71
N GLY A 615 -10.66 22.29 10.45
CA GLY A 615 -10.52 22.20 11.91
C GLY A 615 -11.85 22.31 12.62
N LEU A 616 -12.69 23.29 12.27
CA LEU A 616 -14.02 23.42 12.88
C LEU A 616 -14.97 22.31 12.41
N ALA A 617 -14.91 21.85 11.16
CA ALA A 617 -15.71 20.70 10.73
C ALA A 617 -15.36 19.44 11.53
N PHE A 618 -14.08 19.20 11.81
CA PHE A 618 -13.63 18.12 12.69
C PHE A 618 -14.13 18.30 14.11
N LEU A 619 -14.00 19.50 14.66
CA LEU A 619 -14.51 19.83 15.97
C LEU A 619 -16.02 19.62 16.07
N PHE A 620 -16.80 20.00 15.04
CA PHE A 620 -18.23 19.75 14.98
C PHE A 620 -18.55 18.26 14.90
N ALA A 621 -17.79 17.46 14.14
CA ALA A 621 -17.95 16.01 14.11
C ALA A 621 -17.76 15.40 15.51
N VAL A 622 -16.67 15.75 16.19
CA VAL A 622 -16.36 15.25 17.55
C VAL A 622 -17.38 15.74 18.57
N MET A 623 -17.71 17.03 18.57
CA MET A 623 -18.69 17.60 19.49
C MET A 623 -20.08 17.02 19.27
N THR A 624 -20.45 16.64 18.04
CA THR A 624 -21.74 15.97 17.76
C THR A 624 -21.85 14.60 18.43
N VAL A 625 -20.74 13.98 18.86
CA VAL A 625 -20.77 12.75 19.68
C VAL A 625 -21.30 13.03 21.08
N GLN A 626 -20.79 14.08 21.74
CA GLN A 626 -21.00 14.32 23.17
C GLN A 626 -22.03 15.42 23.48
N VAL A 627 -22.17 16.41 22.60
CA VAL A 627 -22.95 17.62 22.86
C VAL A 627 -24.29 17.57 22.12
N SER A 628 -25.40 17.70 22.87
CA SER A 628 -26.77 17.76 22.36
C SER A 628 -27.51 19.06 22.72
N LYS A 629 -26.81 20.00 23.38
CA LYS A 629 -27.38 21.26 23.86
C LYS A 629 -27.92 22.11 22.70
N LYS A 630 -29.01 22.85 22.95
CA LYS A 630 -29.72 23.66 21.94
C LYS A 630 -28.79 24.67 21.25
N TRP A 631 -27.91 25.33 22.00
CA TRP A 631 -26.94 26.30 21.45
C TRP A 631 -26.01 25.65 20.42
N PHE A 632 -25.46 24.47 20.72
CA PHE A 632 -24.54 23.76 19.84
C PHE A 632 -25.21 23.33 18.54
N ARG A 633 -26.46 22.87 18.62
CA ARG A 633 -27.24 22.47 17.43
C ARG A 633 -27.49 23.64 16.49
N TRP A 634 -27.77 24.82 17.04
CA TRP A 634 -27.93 26.05 16.26
C TRP A 634 -26.61 26.52 15.65
N VAL A 635 -25.52 26.53 16.43
CA VAL A 635 -24.19 26.91 15.94
C VAL A 635 -23.72 25.98 14.83
N SER A 636 -23.87 24.66 15.02
CA SER A 636 -23.52 23.66 14.00
C SER A 636 -24.36 23.83 12.73
N PHE A 637 -25.67 24.12 12.86
CA PHE A 637 -26.54 24.41 11.71
C PHE A 637 -26.09 25.65 10.92
N ILE A 638 -25.79 26.76 11.61
CA ILE A 638 -25.32 27.99 10.98
C ILE A 638 -23.99 27.73 10.26
N TRP A 639 -23.05 27.04 10.91
CA TRP A 639 -21.76 26.70 10.29
C TRP A 639 -21.95 25.78 9.07
N GLY A 640 -22.85 24.81 9.16
CA GLY A 640 -23.19 23.94 8.04
C GLY A 640 -23.71 24.71 6.82
N ILE A 641 -24.48 25.78 7.02
CA ILE A 641 -24.91 26.66 5.93
C ILE A 641 -23.73 27.39 5.30
N ILE A 642 -22.84 27.97 6.12
CA ILE A 642 -21.66 28.70 5.63
C ILE A 642 -20.78 27.78 4.78
N VAL A 643 -20.50 26.57 5.27
CA VAL A 643 -19.73 25.56 4.54
C VAL A 643 -20.43 25.13 3.25
N ALA A 644 -21.75 24.97 3.26
CA ALA A 644 -22.51 24.63 2.05
C ALA A 644 -22.48 25.74 1.00
N LEU A 645 -22.64 27.00 1.40
CA LEU A 645 -22.55 28.15 0.50
C LEU A 645 -21.14 28.26 -0.09
N PHE A 646 -20.12 28.10 0.75
CA PHE A 646 -18.72 28.08 0.30
C PHE A 646 -18.47 26.98 -0.74
N ASN A 647 -18.85 25.74 -0.44
CA ASN A 647 -18.62 24.62 -1.37
C ASN A 647 -19.40 24.76 -2.68
N VAL A 648 -20.62 25.32 -2.65
CA VAL A 648 -21.39 25.61 -3.87
C VAL A 648 -20.73 26.71 -4.70
N TYR A 649 -20.29 27.79 -4.05
CA TYR A 649 -19.53 28.85 -4.71
C TYR A 649 -18.25 28.32 -5.36
N HIS A 650 -17.50 27.50 -4.62
CA HIS A 650 -16.23 26.93 -5.08
C HIS A 650 -16.39 25.98 -6.26
N VAL A 651 -17.48 25.20 -6.32
CA VAL A 651 -17.82 24.40 -7.51
C VAL A 651 -18.05 25.30 -8.73
N ILE A 652 -18.78 26.40 -8.57
CA ILE A 652 -19.07 27.34 -9.66
C ILE A 652 -17.76 27.99 -10.14
N GLU A 653 -16.92 28.44 -9.21
CA GLU A 653 -15.60 29.01 -9.52
C GLU A 653 -14.71 28.02 -10.27
N ALA A 654 -14.58 26.78 -9.78
CA ALA A 654 -13.79 25.73 -10.44
C ALA A 654 -14.35 25.39 -11.84
N MET A 655 -15.66 25.36 -12.03
CA MET A 655 -16.26 25.17 -13.36
C MET A 655 -15.98 26.33 -14.32
N MET A 656 -15.82 27.55 -13.81
CA MET A 656 -15.56 28.74 -14.62
C MET A 656 -14.07 28.91 -14.96
N HIS A 657 -13.18 28.61 -14.01
CA HIS A 657 -11.75 28.92 -14.11
C HIS A 657 -10.87 27.69 -14.32
N GLU A 658 -11.34 26.49 -13.97
CA GLU A 658 -10.58 25.23 -14.01
C GLU A 658 -11.34 24.11 -14.75
N ALA A 659 -12.09 24.48 -15.80
CA ALA A 659 -13.03 23.60 -16.51
C ALA A 659 -12.43 22.28 -17.04
N THR A 660 -11.11 22.22 -17.23
CA THR A 660 -10.37 21.03 -17.70
C THR A 660 -10.00 20.06 -16.57
N ASN A 661 -10.07 20.48 -15.30
CA ASN A 661 -9.78 19.65 -14.14
C ASN A 661 -11.02 18.89 -13.67
N TYR A 662 -11.44 17.90 -14.45
CA TYR A 662 -12.66 17.12 -14.20
C TYR A 662 -12.65 16.40 -12.84
N SER A 663 -11.47 16.01 -12.34
CA SER A 663 -11.33 15.31 -11.05
C SER A 663 -11.61 16.23 -9.87
N GLU A 664 -11.09 17.45 -9.91
CA GLU A 664 -11.32 18.49 -8.90
C GLU A 664 -12.78 18.92 -8.88
N ILE A 665 -13.36 19.23 -10.04
CA ILE A 665 -14.77 19.61 -10.18
C ILE A 665 -15.68 18.49 -9.62
N PHE A 666 -15.38 17.23 -9.91
CA PHE A 666 -16.16 16.10 -9.41
C PHE A 666 -16.11 15.99 -7.87
N ILE A 667 -14.95 16.19 -7.25
CA ILE A 667 -14.80 16.14 -5.79
C ILE A 667 -15.54 17.31 -5.14
N LEU A 668 -15.40 18.52 -5.68
CA LEU A 668 -16.11 19.70 -5.19
C LEU A 668 -17.63 19.54 -5.31
N LEU A 669 -18.11 18.94 -6.40
CA LEU A 669 -19.54 18.62 -6.56
C LEU A 669 -20.02 17.66 -5.47
N LEU A 670 -19.25 16.60 -5.17
CA LEU A 670 -19.57 15.67 -4.08
C LEU A 670 -19.57 16.38 -2.71
N MET A 671 -18.65 17.30 -2.48
CA MET A 671 -18.61 18.12 -1.25
C MET A 671 -19.82 19.04 -1.13
N ALA A 672 -20.24 19.69 -2.21
CA ALA A 672 -21.44 20.52 -2.24
C ALA A 672 -22.69 19.68 -1.91
N VAL A 673 -22.85 18.51 -2.53
CA VAL A 673 -23.96 17.58 -2.24
C VAL A 673 -23.94 17.12 -0.77
N ALA A 674 -22.77 16.74 -0.25
CA ALA A 674 -22.63 16.34 1.14
C ALA A 674 -22.98 17.48 2.11
N SER A 675 -22.60 18.72 1.77
CA SER A 675 -22.89 19.92 2.57
C SER A 675 -24.38 20.24 2.59
N ILE A 676 -25.08 20.10 1.45
CA ILE A 676 -26.54 20.25 1.37
C ILE A 676 -27.22 19.20 2.27
N PHE A 677 -26.81 17.93 2.19
CA PHE A 677 -27.35 16.89 3.07
C PHE A 677 -27.03 17.17 4.54
N LEU A 678 -25.86 17.70 4.85
CA LEU A 678 -25.50 18.10 6.21
C LEU A 678 -26.47 19.16 6.73
N VAL A 679 -26.70 20.23 5.96
CA VAL A 679 -27.64 21.31 6.33
C VAL A 679 -29.05 20.78 6.55
N ILE A 680 -29.55 19.90 5.67
CA ILE A 680 -30.88 19.29 5.82
C ILE A 680 -30.98 18.50 7.13
N ASN A 681 -29.95 17.71 7.45
CA ASN A 681 -29.94 16.92 8.69
C ASN A 681 -29.76 17.81 9.93
N LEU A 682 -28.92 18.85 9.87
CA LEU A 682 -28.76 19.81 10.97
C LEU A 682 -30.04 20.62 11.22
N ASN A 683 -30.76 21.03 10.17
CA ASN A 683 -32.04 21.73 10.26
C ASN A 683 -33.09 20.89 10.99
N LYS A 684 -33.15 19.59 10.67
CA LYS A 684 -34.02 18.67 11.38
C LYS A 684 -33.55 18.47 12.83
N TRP A 685 -32.24 18.39 13.07
CA TRP A 685 -31.67 18.09 14.40
C TRP A 685 -31.84 19.23 15.39
N LYS A 686 -31.73 20.49 14.94
CA LYS A 686 -31.91 21.66 15.81
C LYS A 686 -33.34 21.80 16.36
N ASN A 687 -34.33 21.23 15.69
CA ASN A 687 -35.75 21.35 16.06
C ASN A 687 -36.26 20.22 16.96
N ILE A 688 -35.44 19.19 17.24
CA ILE A 688 -35.83 18.09 18.13
C ILE A 688 -35.89 18.59 19.58
N GLN A 689 -37.04 18.46 20.23
CA GLN A 689 -37.13 18.63 21.68
C GLN A 689 -36.47 17.40 22.32
N VAL A 690 -35.36 17.61 23.02
CA VAL A 690 -34.72 16.56 23.82
C VAL A 690 -35.43 16.60 25.16
N ALA A 691 -36.16 15.53 25.50
CA ALA A 691 -36.74 15.32 26.82
C ALA A 691 -35.63 15.17 27.87
#